data_AF-A0A7C2UXB7-F1
#
_entry.id   AF-A0A7C2UXB7-F1
#
_cell.length_a   1.000
_cell.length_b   1.000
_cell.length_c   1.000
_cell.angle_alpha   90.00
_cell.angle_beta   90.00
_cell.angle_gamma   90.00
#
_symmetry.space_group_name_H-M   'P 1'
#
loop_
_entity.id
_entity.type
_entity.pdbx_description
1 polymer ?
#
loop_
_entity_poly.entity_id
_entity_poly.type
_entity_poly.pdbx_seq_one_letter_code
_entity_poly.pdbx_strand_id
1 'polypeptide(L)'
;MIQSRWMFGLTTALLPLLLVSASISEGRFVGMRLDNGALVPNPPPHDPNNPDTGLQKAFPTEIVQPADNLTTPEKVELGKLLFFDPILSDDNTLSCAHCHHPHLGFSDGLPRSRGRGGKGAGRERTGGIELTRGAPSLWNTVYYHRQFWDGRAAHLEEQARMVITTPEEVNADPAELVRELKAIPEYRALFDKAFGGKDGEAITFKNITYAIAAFQRTLVSFNSRFDRYAAGDGSALSPQEKRGLKLFLSPKTRCNECHGIPVFADRNFKVIGVPDPKDGPADVAKPEAERGRGGGPNGAFKIPTLRNIALTAPYMHNGAFETLEEVLDFYAGGGGRGVGLDVPLQDDKIRKFNLTPQEKADLIAFLLALTDESALPQIPQRVPSGLPVVQPQVPRQPTRLNLNSPELRRIRQLQRRAEREVSSSASVITSVPPARRGNRAGARLDAYRVSGRNLQEAGKRTQQAGAKSPARVVEVRPGESIQEAVDKAGRNGVVRIYPGTYHENVLVIHHGVTIEGVIRNGKRPVLDGRNLLPDAISGLGNDFKVMNLEIRNYQGNGVVVHKARNVVYRNLILHNTGLYGVYPIECDGVLVEDCKVSDTRDAGIYVGQSRNIVVRRNEAFQNVTGIEIENSVNAIVEDNYVHNNTGGILVFLLPFNPSKVQDGCIVRRNRVINNNTPNFADPEAIVSNVLKGTGIMLLAADNTEVYENEIVGNGTFGIMTIGLRQIFPAPTPLDVDPNPDGNRIYNNTLRDNGKDPDERLKRFGVPPVDLLWDMTGKGNTWNQPDATRFPPALP
;
A
#
# COMPACT_ATOMS: atom_id res chain seq x y z
N MET A 1 -75.54 31.34 25.18
CA MET A 1 -74.10 31.52 24.87
C MET A 1 -73.44 30.15 24.98
N ILE A 2 -73.66 29.19 24.08
CA ILE A 2 -73.05 28.97 22.75
C ILE A 2 -71.52 29.14 22.73
N GLN A 3 -70.86 27.99 22.92
CA GLN A 3 -69.67 27.44 22.25
C GLN A 3 -68.51 28.36 21.80
N SER A 4 -67.30 27.97 22.23
CA SER A 4 -66.13 27.93 21.35
C SER A 4 -65.13 26.85 21.83
N ARG A 5 -65.24 25.66 21.21
CA ARG A 5 -64.16 24.72 20.89
C ARG A 5 -63.01 25.47 20.22
N TRP A 6 -61.74 25.21 20.53
CA TRP A 6 -60.59 25.12 19.59
C TRP A 6 -59.33 24.72 20.38
N MET A 7 -58.47 23.90 19.75
CA MET A 7 -57.14 23.42 20.19
C MET A 7 -57.08 22.28 21.22
N PHE A 8 -57.21 21.04 20.74
CA PHE A 8 -56.34 19.92 21.17
C PHE A 8 -56.35 18.85 20.07
N GLY A 9 -55.26 18.78 19.31
CA GLY A 9 -55.03 17.73 18.31
C GLY A 9 -53.81 18.05 17.46
N LEU A 10 -52.85 17.11 17.42
CA LEU A 10 -51.59 17.06 16.65
C LEU A 10 -50.30 17.41 17.41
N THR A 11 -49.82 16.53 18.30
CA THR A 11 -48.36 16.41 18.58
C THR A 11 -47.89 15.04 19.09
N THR A 12 -48.66 13.95 18.94
CA THR A 12 -48.28 12.62 19.48
C THR A 12 -48.05 11.52 18.43
N ALA A 13 -47.65 11.87 17.21
CA ALA A 13 -47.43 10.86 16.14
C ALA A 13 -46.10 10.95 15.37
N LEU A 14 -45.13 11.77 15.78
CA LEU A 14 -43.89 11.98 14.99
C LEU A 14 -42.57 11.56 15.67
N LEU A 15 -42.59 11.17 16.96
CA LEU A 15 -41.36 10.72 17.64
C LEU A 15 -40.99 9.23 17.46
N PRO A 16 -41.87 8.28 17.08
CA PRO A 16 -41.44 6.91 16.81
C PRO A 16 -40.84 6.69 15.42
N LEU A 17 -41.05 7.60 14.45
CA LEU A 17 -40.54 7.42 13.08
C LEU A 17 -39.05 7.81 12.91
N LEU A 18 -38.53 8.73 13.74
CA LEU A 18 -37.14 9.17 13.67
C LEU A 18 -36.14 8.20 14.34
N LEU A 19 -36.61 7.28 15.17
CA LEU A 19 -35.79 6.24 15.81
C LEU A 19 -35.82 4.89 15.05
N VAL A 20 -36.73 4.72 14.09
CA VAL A 20 -36.81 3.55 13.20
C VAL A 20 -35.93 3.72 11.95
N SER A 21 -35.56 4.95 11.58
CA SER A 21 -34.68 5.20 10.43
C SER A 21 -33.20 4.87 10.69
N ALA A 22 -32.75 4.86 11.94
CA ALA A 22 -31.34 4.57 12.28
C ALA A 22 -31.04 3.07 12.47
N SER A 23 -32.02 2.26 12.89
CA SER A 23 -31.82 0.83 13.18
C SER A 23 -32.02 -0.10 11.98
N ILE A 24 -32.62 0.39 10.88
CA ILE A 24 -32.82 -0.38 9.65
C ILE A 24 -31.64 -0.21 8.66
N SER A 25 -30.86 0.87 8.75
CA SER A 25 -29.72 1.10 7.85
C SER A 25 -28.48 0.27 8.19
N GLU A 26 -28.25 -0.08 9.47
CA GLU A 26 -27.04 -0.81 9.89
C GLU A 26 -26.98 -2.25 9.37
N GLY A 27 -28.12 -2.86 9.01
CA GLY A 27 -28.17 -4.23 8.49
C GLY A 27 -28.18 -4.38 6.97
N ARG A 28 -28.54 -3.33 6.20
CA ARG A 28 -28.81 -3.46 4.75
C ARG A 28 -27.64 -3.05 3.85
N PHE A 29 -26.82 -2.07 4.27
CA PHE A 29 -25.69 -1.55 3.49
C PHE A 29 -24.44 -1.46 4.37
N VAL A 30 -23.81 -2.62 4.62
CA VAL A 30 -22.58 -2.71 5.42
C VAL A 30 -21.49 -1.86 4.79
N GLY A 31 -20.83 -1.01 5.60
CA GLY A 31 -19.80 -0.08 5.11
C GLY A 31 -20.31 1.23 4.53
N MET A 32 -21.61 1.52 4.65
CA MET A 32 -22.21 2.78 4.24
C MET A 32 -22.83 3.51 5.45
N ARG A 33 -22.96 4.83 5.37
CA ARG A 33 -23.74 5.65 6.31
C ARG A 33 -24.69 6.56 5.54
N LEU A 34 -25.78 6.94 6.19
CA LEU A 34 -26.65 8.00 5.67
C LEU A 34 -26.08 9.38 6.07
N ASP A 35 -25.92 10.25 5.08
CA ASP A 35 -25.49 11.64 5.21
C ASP A 35 -26.41 12.52 4.37
N ASN A 36 -27.15 13.43 5.01
CA ASN A 36 -28.14 14.30 4.36
C ASN A 36 -29.13 13.54 3.43
N GLY A 37 -29.58 12.36 3.85
CA GLY A 37 -30.53 11.53 3.08
C GLY A 37 -29.89 10.69 1.97
N ALA A 38 -28.58 10.78 1.76
CA ALA A 38 -27.83 9.99 0.79
C ALA A 38 -26.93 8.95 1.48
N LEU A 39 -26.76 7.78 0.86
CA LEU A 39 -25.75 6.81 1.27
C LEU A 39 -24.38 7.26 0.78
N VAL A 40 -23.42 7.28 1.70
CA VAL A 40 -22.01 7.51 1.42
C VAL A 40 -21.18 6.40 2.07
N PRO A 41 -20.03 6.01 1.50
CA PRO A 41 -19.09 5.12 2.15
C PRO A 41 -18.79 5.57 3.57
N ASN A 42 -18.86 4.61 4.50
CA ASN A 42 -18.53 4.73 5.91
C ASN A 42 -17.45 3.71 6.28
N PRO A 43 -16.23 3.86 5.75
CA PRO A 43 -15.11 3.03 6.14
C PRO A 43 -14.82 3.19 7.64
N PRO A 44 -14.05 2.27 8.26
CA PRO A 44 -13.77 2.29 9.68
C PRO A 44 -13.25 3.66 10.13
N PRO A 45 -13.62 4.11 11.34
CA PRO A 45 -13.13 5.37 11.87
C PRO A 45 -11.62 5.46 11.78
N HIS A 46 -11.12 6.60 11.29
CA HIS A 46 -9.71 6.94 11.25
C HIS A 46 -9.57 8.37 11.79
N ASP A 47 -8.80 8.55 12.86
CA ASP A 47 -8.44 9.89 13.33
C ASP A 47 -7.23 10.40 12.51
N PRO A 48 -7.39 11.43 11.65
CA PRO A 48 -6.30 11.95 10.84
C PRO A 48 -5.19 12.60 11.64
N ASN A 49 -5.47 13.05 12.87
CA ASN A 49 -4.47 13.63 13.74
C ASN A 49 -3.73 12.55 14.55
N ASN A 50 -4.35 11.39 14.73
CA ASN A 50 -3.84 10.35 15.59
C ASN A 50 -4.38 8.95 15.26
N PRO A 51 -3.90 8.31 14.18
CA PRO A 51 -4.34 6.95 13.85
C PRO A 51 -3.95 5.96 14.95
N ASP A 52 -4.64 4.81 14.98
CA ASP A 52 -4.35 3.72 15.92
C ASP A 52 -2.94 3.16 15.71
N THR A 53 -2.53 3.08 14.44
CA THR A 53 -1.21 2.62 13.99
C THR A 53 -0.74 3.41 12.77
N GLY A 54 0.56 3.33 12.43
CA GLY A 54 1.15 3.89 11.23
C GLY A 54 0.61 3.30 9.91
N LEU A 55 -0.05 2.14 9.96
CA LEU A 55 -0.70 1.50 8.80
C LEU A 55 -2.14 1.95 8.58
N GLN A 56 -2.82 2.47 9.60
CA GLN A 56 -4.18 2.97 9.44
C GLN A 56 -4.11 4.26 8.60
N LYS A 57 -4.84 4.28 7.48
CA LYS A 57 -4.96 5.45 6.60
C LYS A 57 -6.43 5.73 6.31
N ALA A 58 -6.79 7.00 6.17
CA ALA A 58 -8.11 7.39 5.74
C ALA A 58 -8.38 6.87 4.33
N PHE A 59 -9.56 6.27 4.13
CA PHE A 59 -10.07 6.05 2.78
C PHE A 59 -10.40 7.40 2.12
N PRO A 60 -10.34 7.50 0.78
CA PRO A 60 -10.72 8.72 0.08
C PRO A 60 -12.15 9.14 0.43
N THR A 61 -12.32 10.39 0.84
CA THR A 61 -13.65 10.97 1.12
C THR A 61 -14.31 11.54 -0.13
N GLU A 62 -13.50 11.94 -1.11
CA GLU A 62 -13.97 12.41 -2.41
C GLU A 62 -14.42 11.24 -3.27
N ILE A 63 -15.65 11.31 -3.75
CA ILE A 63 -16.26 10.33 -4.65
C ILE A 63 -16.63 11.05 -5.93
N VAL A 64 -16.24 10.47 -7.08
CA VAL A 64 -16.61 11.02 -8.38
C VAL A 64 -18.01 10.54 -8.76
N GLN A 65 -18.98 11.44 -8.67
CA GLN A 65 -20.37 11.18 -9.06
C GLN A 65 -21.06 12.46 -9.59
N PRO A 66 -22.04 12.34 -10.50
CA PRO A 66 -22.89 13.45 -10.88
C PRO A 66 -23.66 14.03 -9.69
N ALA A 67 -23.78 15.36 -9.63
CA ALA A 67 -24.50 16.05 -8.55
C ALA A 67 -25.99 15.69 -8.47
N ASP A 68 -26.58 15.33 -9.60
CA ASP A 68 -27.98 14.91 -9.73
C ASP A 68 -28.19 13.40 -9.51
N ASN A 69 -27.15 12.64 -9.15
CA ASN A 69 -27.28 11.23 -8.77
C ASN A 69 -26.72 10.90 -7.38
N LEU A 70 -27.24 11.57 -6.35
CA LEU A 70 -26.99 11.14 -4.97
C LEU A 70 -27.49 9.70 -4.77
N THR A 71 -26.64 8.86 -4.16
CA THR A 71 -26.97 7.48 -3.79
C THR A 71 -28.03 7.47 -2.69
N THR A 72 -29.13 6.77 -2.86
CA THR A 72 -30.17 6.61 -1.83
C THR A 72 -30.50 5.12 -1.65
N PRO A 73 -31.04 4.69 -0.49
CA PRO A 73 -31.46 3.30 -0.28
C PRO A 73 -32.36 2.75 -1.39
N GLU A 74 -33.29 3.57 -1.89
CA GLU A 74 -34.25 3.22 -2.94
C GLU A 74 -33.56 2.99 -4.28
N LYS A 75 -32.63 3.89 -4.66
CA LYS A 75 -31.83 3.74 -5.89
C LYS A 75 -30.91 2.52 -5.82
N VAL A 76 -30.34 2.24 -4.65
CA VAL A 76 -29.47 1.08 -4.45
C VAL A 76 -30.26 -0.22 -4.61
N GLU A 77 -31.45 -0.33 -4.02
CA GLU A 77 -32.27 -1.54 -4.17
C GLU A 77 -32.70 -1.75 -5.62
N LEU A 78 -33.15 -0.69 -6.30
CA LEU A 78 -33.49 -0.75 -7.72
C LEU A 78 -32.28 -1.14 -8.56
N GLY A 79 -31.13 -0.51 -8.32
CA GLY A 79 -29.87 -0.79 -9.00
C GLY A 79 -29.41 -2.22 -8.82
N LYS A 80 -29.56 -2.76 -7.60
CA LYS A 80 -29.27 -4.16 -7.30
C LYS A 80 -30.15 -5.09 -8.15
N LEU A 81 -31.46 -4.85 -8.21
CA LEU A 81 -32.35 -5.71 -9.02
C LEU A 81 -31.96 -5.67 -10.49
N LEU A 82 -31.75 -4.48 -11.05
CA LEU A 82 -31.28 -4.30 -12.44
C LEU A 82 -29.94 -4.99 -12.71
N PHE A 83 -28.99 -4.89 -11.77
CA PHE A 83 -27.66 -5.51 -11.90
C PHE A 83 -27.71 -7.02 -12.12
N PHE A 84 -28.71 -7.70 -11.54
CA PHE A 84 -28.91 -9.14 -11.69
C PHE A 84 -29.90 -9.52 -12.78
N ASP A 85 -30.67 -8.58 -13.33
CA ASP A 85 -31.76 -8.84 -14.26
C ASP A 85 -31.27 -8.92 -15.72
N PRO A 86 -31.40 -10.06 -16.41
CA PRO A 86 -31.04 -10.19 -17.81
C PRO A 86 -31.83 -9.31 -18.77
N ILE A 87 -32.91 -8.66 -18.30
CA ILE A 87 -33.69 -7.70 -19.10
C ILE A 87 -32.86 -6.54 -19.65
N LEU A 88 -31.67 -6.33 -19.11
CA LEU A 88 -30.76 -5.29 -19.60
C LEU A 88 -30.22 -5.58 -21.00
N SER A 89 -30.17 -6.82 -21.49
CA SER A 89 -29.65 -7.14 -22.83
C SER A 89 -30.75 -7.28 -23.87
N ASP A 90 -30.41 -7.00 -25.14
CA ASP A 90 -31.34 -7.10 -26.27
C ASP A 90 -31.96 -8.48 -26.45
N ASP A 91 -31.24 -9.53 -26.05
CA ASP A 91 -31.67 -10.92 -26.13
C ASP A 91 -32.18 -11.51 -24.79
N ASN A 92 -32.28 -10.69 -23.73
CA ASN A 92 -32.71 -11.10 -22.40
C ASN A 92 -31.86 -12.23 -21.76
N THR A 93 -30.58 -12.36 -22.14
CA THR A 93 -29.68 -13.42 -21.63
C THR A 93 -28.52 -12.92 -20.78
N LEU A 94 -28.22 -11.61 -20.78
CA LEU A 94 -27.05 -11.03 -20.13
C LEU A 94 -27.43 -9.93 -19.14
N SER A 95 -26.90 -10.03 -17.93
CA SER A 95 -26.97 -9.01 -16.89
C SER A 95 -25.57 -8.61 -16.42
N CYS A 96 -25.44 -7.52 -15.66
CA CYS A 96 -24.15 -7.11 -15.10
C CYS A 96 -23.49 -8.24 -14.29
N ALA A 97 -24.29 -9.02 -13.56
CA ALA A 97 -23.82 -10.11 -12.71
C ALA A 97 -23.23 -11.32 -13.47
N HIS A 98 -23.44 -11.43 -14.78
CA HIS A 98 -22.78 -12.45 -15.59
C HIS A 98 -21.28 -12.15 -15.81
N CYS A 99 -20.94 -10.86 -15.91
CA CYS A 99 -19.55 -10.40 -16.05
C CYS A 99 -18.93 -9.95 -14.71
N HIS A 100 -19.76 -9.59 -13.72
CA HIS A 100 -19.32 -9.08 -12.42
C HIS A 100 -20.02 -9.85 -11.30
N HIS A 101 -19.70 -11.14 -11.19
CA HIS A 101 -20.37 -12.04 -10.26
C HIS A 101 -19.87 -11.86 -8.82
N PRO A 102 -20.74 -11.71 -7.80
CA PRO A 102 -20.30 -11.45 -6.42
C PRO A 102 -19.30 -12.48 -5.85
N HIS A 103 -19.52 -13.77 -6.09
CA HIS A 103 -18.60 -14.84 -5.63
C HIS A 103 -17.27 -14.93 -6.39
N LEU A 104 -17.11 -14.18 -7.47
CA LEU A 104 -15.87 -14.06 -8.23
C LEU A 104 -15.21 -12.70 -7.95
N GLY A 105 -15.45 -12.13 -6.78
CA GLY A 105 -14.94 -10.80 -6.43
C GLY A 105 -15.46 -9.68 -7.34
N PHE A 106 -16.68 -9.83 -7.88
CA PHE A 106 -17.24 -8.95 -8.92
C PHE A 106 -16.41 -8.88 -10.21
N SER A 107 -15.75 -9.98 -10.59
CA SER A 107 -15.30 -10.26 -11.96
C SER A 107 -16.05 -11.47 -12.54
N ASP A 108 -15.60 -12.00 -13.68
CA ASP A 108 -16.22 -13.15 -14.36
C ASP A 108 -15.38 -14.43 -14.32
N GLY A 109 -14.17 -14.39 -13.77
CA GLY A 109 -13.27 -15.54 -13.72
C GLY A 109 -12.77 -16.03 -15.09
N LEU A 110 -12.81 -15.14 -16.10
CA LEU A 110 -12.32 -15.38 -17.45
C LEU A 110 -11.12 -14.48 -17.78
N PRO A 111 -10.21 -14.90 -18.68
CA PRO A 111 -9.13 -14.03 -19.14
C PRO A 111 -9.64 -12.79 -19.87
N ARG A 112 -10.64 -12.99 -20.74
CA ARG A 112 -11.39 -11.96 -21.42
C ARG A 112 -12.87 -12.29 -21.33
N SER A 113 -13.68 -11.26 -21.12
CA SER A 113 -15.12 -11.44 -20.95
C SER A 113 -15.79 -11.89 -22.25
N ARG A 114 -16.93 -12.55 -22.11
CA ARG A 114 -17.79 -12.98 -23.23
C ARG A 114 -19.11 -12.24 -23.15
N GLY A 115 -19.35 -11.32 -24.08
CA GLY A 115 -20.55 -10.49 -24.12
C GLY A 115 -21.71 -11.17 -24.85
N ARG A 116 -22.29 -10.46 -25.82
CA ARG A 116 -23.53 -10.83 -26.53
C ARG A 116 -23.48 -12.26 -27.08
N GLY A 117 -24.56 -13.01 -26.88
CA GLY A 117 -24.66 -14.42 -27.30
C GLY A 117 -23.87 -15.44 -26.46
N GLY A 118 -23.18 -15.00 -25.40
CA GLY A 118 -22.49 -15.88 -24.47
C GLY A 118 -23.47 -16.60 -23.55
N LYS A 119 -23.22 -17.89 -23.27
CA LYS A 119 -24.10 -18.75 -22.46
C LYS A 119 -23.41 -19.20 -21.19
N GLY A 120 -24.15 -19.27 -20.09
CA GLY A 120 -23.61 -19.61 -18.77
C GLY A 120 -22.95 -18.41 -18.08
N ALA A 121 -22.29 -18.66 -16.97
CA ALA A 121 -21.59 -17.64 -16.18
C ALA A 121 -20.28 -18.20 -15.63
N GLY A 122 -19.42 -17.30 -15.15
CA GLY A 122 -18.14 -17.71 -14.59
C GLY A 122 -17.29 -18.49 -15.58
N ARG A 123 -16.63 -19.54 -15.09
CA ARG A 123 -15.76 -20.42 -15.87
C ARG A 123 -16.48 -21.26 -16.92
N GLU A 124 -17.79 -21.45 -16.77
CA GLU A 124 -18.62 -22.22 -17.70
C GLU A 124 -19.16 -21.35 -18.84
N ARG A 125 -18.92 -20.03 -18.78
CA ARG A 125 -19.39 -19.11 -19.80
C ARG A 125 -18.64 -19.32 -21.11
N THR A 126 -19.38 -19.68 -22.16
CA THR A 126 -18.83 -20.03 -23.48
C THR A 126 -19.64 -19.41 -24.61
N GLY A 127 -19.09 -19.41 -25.83
CA GLY A 127 -19.70 -18.77 -27.00
C GLY A 127 -19.68 -17.25 -26.92
N GLY A 128 -20.56 -16.62 -27.68
CA GLY A 128 -20.71 -15.16 -27.76
C GLY A 128 -19.50 -14.42 -28.32
N ILE A 129 -19.58 -13.10 -28.29
CA ILE A 129 -18.49 -12.21 -28.69
C ILE A 129 -17.47 -12.14 -27.54
N GLU A 130 -16.23 -12.50 -27.81
CA GLU A 130 -15.13 -12.32 -26.87
C GLU A 130 -14.64 -10.86 -26.91
N LEU A 131 -14.48 -10.24 -25.75
CA LEU A 131 -14.03 -8.86 -25.63
C LEU A 131 -12.50 -8.77 -25.63
N THR A 132 -11.93 -7.56 -25.73
CA THR A 132 -10.47 -7.36 -25.69
C THR A 132 -9.87 -7.49 -24.29
N ARG A 133 -10.69 -7.46 -23.23
CA ARG A 133 -10.25 -7.44 -21.82
C ARG A 133 -11.13 -8.28 -20.92
N GLY A 134 -10.60 -8.68 -19.77
CA GLY A 134 -11.34 -9.28 -18.66
C GLY A 134 -12.06 -8.22 -17.81
N ALA A 135 -13.14 -8.63 -17.17
CA ALA A 135 -13.93 -7.80 -16.28
C ALA A 135 -13.13 -7.43 -15.02
N PRO A 136 -12.82 -6.15 -14.77
CA PRO A 136 -12.18 -5.76 -13.51
C PRO A 136 -13.14 -5.97 -12.33
N SER A 137 -12.61 -6.18 -11.13
CA SER A 137 -13.42 -6.19 -9.91
C SER A 137 -14.16 -4.86 -9.73
N LEU A 138 -15.40 -4.94 -9.26
CA LEU A 138 -16.18 -3.76 -8.87
C LEU A 138 -15.96 -3.30 -7.42
N TRP A 139 -15.22 -4.07 -6.62
CA TRP A 139 -14.91 -3.67 -5.24
C TRP A 139 -14.18 -2.34 -5.23
N ASN A 140 -14.64 -1.42 -4.37
CA ASN A 140 -14.04 -0.11 -4.14
C ASN A 140 -13.93 0.80 -5.39
N THR A 141 -14.68 0.51 -6.46
CA THR A 141 -14.73 1.35 -7.66
C THR A 141 -15.24 2.77 -7.40
N VAL A 142 -15.98 2.96 -6.31
CA VAL A 142 -16.41 4.28 -5.80
C VAL A 142 -15.25 5.24 -5.55
N TYR A 143 -14.04 4.73 -5.26
CA TYR A 143 -12.86 5.55 -5.01
C TYR A 143 -12.03 5.83 -6.27
N TYR A 144 -12.43 5.29 -7.43
CA TYR A 144 -11.74 5.60 -8.68
C TYR A 144 -12.17 6.95 -9.25
N HIS A 145 -11.18 7.69 -9.72
CA HIS A 145 -11.37 8.95 -10.44
C HIS A 145 -11.77 8.76 -11.92
N ARG A 146 -11.59 7.53 -12.45
CA ARG A 146 -11.96 7.08 -13.80
C ARG A 146 -12.28 5.59 -13.80
N GLN A 147 -13.21 5.18 -14.65
CA GLN A 147 -13.66 3.79 -14.78
C GLN A 147 -13.06 3.10 -16.01
N PHE A 148 -13.22 1.77 -16.09
CA PHE A 148 -12.50 0.86 -17.00
C PHE A 148 -10.98 0.80 -16.78
N TRP A 149 -10.33 -0.17 -17.45
CA TRP A 149 -8.88 -0.35 -17.43
C TRP A 149 -8.08 0.83 -18.02
N ASP A 150 -8.65 1.54 -19.00
CA ASP A 150 -8.03 2.66 -19.73
C ASP A 150 -8.59 4.04 -19.37
N GLY A 151 -9.47 4.10 -18.36
CA GLY A 151 -9.97 5.36 -17.83
C GLY A 151 -11.01 6.06 -18.69
N ARG A 152 -11.54 5.42 -19.74
CA ARG A 152 -12.39 6.07 -20.76
C ARG A 152 -13.75 6.58 -20.29
N ALA A 153 -14.17 6.26 -19.07
CA ALA A 153 -15.40 6.76 -18.48
C ALA A 153 -15.09 7.59 -17.22
N ALA A 154 -15.67 8.77 -17.12
CA ALA A 154 -15.42 9.71 -16.04
C ALA A 154 -15.99 9.24 -14.70
N HIS A 155 -17.11 8.52 -14.71
CA HIS A 155 -17.80 8.03 -13.51
C HIS A 155 -18.65 6.78 -13.82
N LEU A 156 -19.25 6.19 -12.77
CA LEU A 156 -19.98 4.92 -12.85
C LEU A 156 -21.23 4.98 -13.76
N GLU A 157 -21.97 6.09 -13.79
CA GLU A 157 -23.14 6.23 -14.66
C GLU A 157 -22.76 6.23 -16.14
N GLU A 158 -21.67 6.93 -16.48
CA GLU A 158 -21.15 6.93 -17.85
C GLU A 158 -20.64 5.54 -18.24
N GLN A 159 -19.96 4.86 -17.31
CA GLN A 159 -19.50 3.49 -17.51
C GLN A 159 -20.68 2.53 -17.75
N ALA A 160 -21.74 2.60 -16.94
CA ALA A 160 -22.93 1.78 -17.09
C ALA A 160 -23.64 2.07 -18.43
N ARG A 161 -23.75 3.35 -18.81
CA ARG A 161 -24.28 3.75 -20.12
C ARG A 161 -23.51 3.09 -21.26
N MET A 162 -22.19 3.20 -21.24
CA MET A 162 -21.31 2.64 -22.27
C MET A 162 -21.51 1.12 -22.41
N VAL A 163 -21.46 0.38 -21.30
CA VAL A 163 -21.62 -1.09 -21.30
C VAL A 163 -22.98 -1.51 -21.85
N ILE A 164 -24.07 -0.89 -21.38
CA ILE A 164 -25.43 -1.25 -21.79
C ILE A 164 -25.61 -1.08 -23.31
N THR A 165 -25.01 -0.05 -23.90
CA THR A 165 -25.13 0.24 -25.35
C THR A 165 -24.05 -0.40 -26.22
N THR A 166 -23.04 -1.05 -25.64
CA THR A 166 -21.92 -1.61 -26.41
C THR A 166 -22.38 -2.86 -27.17
N PRO A 167 -22.24 -2.92 -28.52
CA PRO A 167 -22.77 -4.03 -29.32
C PRO A 167 -22.16 -5.40 -29.00
N GLU A 168 -20.89 -5.42 -28.61
CA GLU A 168 -20.17 -6.63 -28.24
C GLU A 168 -20.57 -7.13 -26.85
N GLU A 169 -21.12 -6.27 -26.00
CA GLU A 169 -21.46 -6.57 -24.60
C GLU A 169 -22.96 -6.83 -24.43
N VAL A 170 -23.73 -5.81 -24.04
CA VAL A 170 -25.15 -5.91 -23.68
C VAL A 170 -26.07 -5.55 -24.85
N ASN A 171 -25.61 -4.69 -25.76
CA ASN A 171 -26.28 -4.30 -27.01
C ASN A 171 -27.74 -3.82 -26.87
N ALA A 172 -28.12 -3.22 -25.74
CA ALA A 172 -29.50 -2.76 -25.57
C ALA A 172 -29.78 -1.50 -26.38
N ASP A 173 -30.94 -1.45 -27.05
CA ASP A 173 -31.52 -0.19 -27.50
C ASP A 173 -32.13 0.56 -26.30
N PRO A 174 -31.70 1.79 -25.98
CA PRO A 174 -32.20 2.51 -24.81
C PRO A 174 -33.72 2.74 -24.80
N ALA A 175 -34.33 2.94 -25.97
CA ALA A 175 -35.76 3.21 -26.06
C ALA A 175 -36.56 1.92 -25.87
N GLU A 176 -36.10 0.81 -26.41
CA GLU A 176 -36.66 -0.52 -26.21
C GLU A 176 -36.57 -0.96 -24.75
N LEU A 177 -35.39 -0.89 -24.13
CA LEU A 177 -35.21 -1.23 -22.72
C LEU A 177 -36.16 -0.45 -21.80
N VAL A 178 -36.34 0.86 -22.07
CA VAL A 178 -37.31 1.68 -21.32
C VAL A 178 -38.75 1.19 -21.53
N ARG A 179 -39.13 0.79 -22.75
CA ARG A 179 -40.47 0.22 -23.02
C ARG A 179 -40.68 -1.09 -22.28
N GLU A 180 -39.70 -1.99 -22.29
CA GLU A 180 -39.77 -3.28 -21.61
C GLU A 180 -39.90 -3.14 -20.10
N LEU A 181 -39.06 -2.30 -19.47
CA LEU A 181 -39.15 -2.03 -18.03
C LEU A 181 -40.48 -1.36 -17.68
N LYS A 182 -41.00 -0.47 -18.53
CA LYS A 182 -42.35 0.09 -18.36
C LYS A 182 -43.44 -0.95 -18.51
N ALA A 183 -43.24 -2.10 -19.16
CA ALA A 183 -44.26 -3.14 -19.21
C ALA A 183 -44.41 -3.91 -17.88
N ILE A 184 -43.45 -3.78 -16.97
CA ILE A 184 -43.40 -4.53 -15.69
C ILE A 184 -43.91 -3.64 -14.54
N PRO A 185 -45.08 -3.95 -13.93
CA PRO A 185 -45.65 -3.12 -12.86
C PRO A 185 -44.73 -2.94 -11.65
N GLU A 186 -43.96 -3.97 -11.29
CA GLU A 186 -43.01 -3.92 -10.17
C GLU A 186 -41.88 -2.91 -10.45
N TYR A 187 -41.34 -2.84 -11.68
CA TYR A 187 -40.35 -1.82 -12.03
C TYR A 187 -40.93 -0.41 -12.02
N ARG A 188 -42.17 -0.19 -12.49
CA ARG A 188 -42.82 1.14 -12.40
C ARG A 188 -42.79 1.67 -10.97
N ALA A 189 -43.25 0.84 -10.02
CA ALA A 189 -43.28 1.20 -8.61
C ALA A 189 -41.86 1.45 -8.02
N LEU A 190 -40.87 0.63 -8.39
CA LEU A 190 -39.50 0.78 -7.90
C LEU A 190 -38.82 2.05 -8.43
N PHE A 191 -38.97 2.37 -9.72
CA PHE A 191 -38.42 3.58 -10.32
C PHE A 191 -39.07 4.84 -9.77
N ASP A 192 -40.40 4.89 -9.69
CA ASP A 192 -41.12 6.04 -9.16
C ASP A 192 -40.77 6.28 -7.69
N LYS A 193 -40.55 5.20 -6.91
CA LYS A 193 -40.05 5.31 -5.54
C LYS A 193 -38.62 5.86 -5.45
N ALA A 194 -37.74 5.45 -6.36
CA ALA A 194 -36.32 5.82 -6.32
C ALA A 194 -36.02 7.23 -6.85
N PHE A 195 -36.81 7.72 -7.81
CA PHE A 195 -36.54 8.99 -8.50
C PHE A 195 -37.68 10.00 -8.43
N GLY A 196 -38.83 9.63 -7.84
CA GLY A 196 -40.05 10.42 -7.87
C GLY A 196 -40.77 10.26 -9.21
N GLY A 197 -42.06 9.95 -9.16
CA GLY A 197 -42.89 9.73 -10.34
C GLY A 197 -44.20 9.05 -10.01
N LYS A 198 -44.98 8.76 -11.04
CA LYS A 198 -46.18 7.92 -10.98
C LYS A 198 -46.28 7.08 -12.26
N ASP A 199 -46.89 5.91 -12.15
CA ASP A 199 -47.18 5.00 -13.26
C ASP A 199 -45.99 4.71 -14.20
N GLY A 200 -44.75 4.73 -13.68
CA GLY A 200 -43.51 4.46 -14.41
C GLY A 200 -42.95 5.68 -15.16
N GLU A 201 -43.41 6.89 -14.88
CA GLU A 201 -42.85 8.14 -15.42
C GLU A 201 -41.34 8.26 -15.15
N ALA A 202 -40.87 7.74 -14.01
CA ALA A 202 -39.46 7.76 -13.64
C ALA A 202 -38.58 6.78 -14.43
N ILE A 203 -39.16 5.87 -15.24
CA ILE A 203 -38.38 4.92 -16.04
C ILE A 203 -37.82 5.64 -17.27
N THR A 204 -36.56 6.03 -17.15
CA THR A 204 -35.76 6.63 -18.23
C THR A 204 -34.40 5.93 -18.31
N PHE A 205 -33.77 5.94 -19.48
CA PHE A 205 -32.46 5.32 -19.63
C PHE A 205 -31.40 5.93 -18.69
N LYS A 206 -31.48 7.24 -18.47
CA LYS A 206 -30.70 7.94 -17.46
C LYS A 206 -30.89 7.31 -16.07
N ASN A 207 -32.13 7.16 -15.62
CA ASN A 207 -32.43 6.61 -14.29
C ASN A 207 -32.01 5.13 -14.14
N ILE A 208 -32.04 4.35 -15.23
CA ILE A 208 -31.49 2.98 -15.24
C ILE A 208 -29.99 3.00 -14.88
N THR A 209 -29.20 3.80 -15.62
CA THR A 209 -27.76 3.93 -15.37
C THR A 209 -27.46 4.49 -13.97
N TYR A 210 -28.32 5.41 -13.49
CA TYR A 210 -28.18 6.04 -12.18
C TYR A 210 -28.42 5.08 -11.03
N ALA A 211 -29.42 4.20 -11.15
CA ALA A 211 -29.70 3.18 -10.16
C ALA A 211 -28.56 2.16 -10.08
N ILE A 212 -28.08 1.67 -11.23
CA ILE A 212 -26.95 0.72 -11.29
C ILE A 212 -25.70 1.33 -10.64
N ALA A 213 -25.35 2.57 -10.98
CA ALA A 213 -24.22 3.27 -10.38
C ALA A 213 -24.38 3.44 -8.86
N ALA A 214 -25.59 3.77 -8.38
CA ALA A 214 -25.87 3.86 -6.95
C ALA A 214 -25.61 2.53 -6.23
N PHE A 215 -26.01 1.40 -6.81
CA PHE A 215 -25.69 0.08 -6.26
C PHE A 215 -24.18 -0.21 -6.24
N GLN A 216 -23.48 0.03 -7.35
CA GLN A 216 -22.03 -0.19 -7.45
C GLN A 216 -21.25 0.60 -6.39
N ARG A 217 -21.71 1.80 -6.01
CA ARG A 217 -21.08 2.59 -4.94
C ARG A 217 -21.09 1.93 -3.56
N THR A 218 -22.03 1.02 -3.31
CA THR A 218 -22.12 0.28 -2.05
C THR A 218 -21.17 -0.90 -1.97
N LEU A 219 -20.50 -1.26 -3.07
CA LEU A 219 -19.57 -2.39 -3.14
C LEU A 219 -18.21 -1.98 -2.56
N VAL A 220 -18.13 -1.91 -1.23
CA VAL A 220 -16.92 -1.48 -0.50
C VAL A 220 -16.26 -2.62 0.27
N SER A 221 -14.93 -2.68 0.24
CA SER A 221 -14.09 -3.58 1.03
C SER A 221 -13.22 -2.76 1.98
N PHE A 222 -13.36 -3.00 3.28
CA PHE A 222 -12.81 -2.13 4.33
C PHE A 222 -12.54 -2.81 5.68
N ASN A 223 -12.89 -4.09 5.84
CA ASN A 223 -12.78 -4.86 7.08
C ASN A 223 -12.05 -6.20 6.89
N SER A 224 -11.10 -6.23 5.96
CA SER A 224 -10.21 -7.37 5.75
C SER A 224 -9.36 -7.66 7.00
N ARG A 225 -8.63 -8.77 6.98
CA ARG A 225 -7.70 -9.10 8.07
C ARG A 225 -6.57 -8.08 8.15
N PHE A 226 -6.15 -7.53 7.01
CA PHE A 226 -5.25 -6.39 6.98
C PHE A 226 -5.87 -5.15 7.66
N ASP A 227 -7.13 -4.83 7.39
CA ASP A 227 -7.77 -3.62 7.95
C ASP A 227 -7.83 -3.66 9.48
N ARG A 228 -8.16 -4.83 10.04
CA ARG A 228 -8.15 -5.02 11.50
C ARG A 228 -6.75 -4.91 12.08
N TYR A 229 -5.74 -5.47 11.41
CA TYR A 229 -4.35 -5.31 11.80
C TYR A 229 -3.89 -3.86 11.75
N ALA A 230 -4.22 -3.13 10.69
CA ALA A 230 -3.95 -1.71 10.55
C ALA A 230 -4.67 -0.86 11.62
N ALA A 231 -5.86 -1.28 12.07
CA ALA A 231 -6.57 -0.68 13.21
C ALA A 231 -6.02 -1.12 14.59
N GLY A 232 -4.97 -1.93 14.63
CA GLY A 232 -4.27 -2.30 15.86
C GLY A 232 -4.63 -3.66 16.46
N ASP A 233 -5.46 -4.48 15.80
CA ASP A 233 -5.62 -5.90 16.15
C ASP A 233 -4.40 -6.70 15.68
N GLY A 234 -3.37 -6.75 16.52
CA GLY A 234 -2.14 -7.50 16.25
C GLY A 234 -2.35 -8.99 15.95
N SER A 235 -3.50 -9.57 16.30
CA SER A 235 -3.81 -10.98 16.06
C SER A 235 -4.49 -11.24 14.70
N ALA A 236 -4.92 -10.19 14.00
CA ALA A 236 -5.69 -10.33 12.76
C ALA A 236 -4.89 -10.95 11.61
N LEU A 237 -3.57 -10.71 11.56
CA LEU A 237 -2.65 -11.35 10.62
C LEU A 237 -1.84 -12.45 11.29
N SER A 238 -1.70 -13.57 10.60
CA SER A 238 -0.76 -14.63 10.95
C SER A 238 0.69 -14.17 10.79
N PRO A 239 1.66 -14.87 11.40
CA PRO A 239 3.09 -14.58 11.20
C PRO A 239 3.52 -14.60 9.72
N GLN A 240 2.93 -15.50 8.92
CA GLN A 240 3.21 -15.59 7.48
C GLN A 240 2.75 -14.33 6.73
N GLU A 241 1.55 -13.86 7.01
CA GLU A 241 0.98 -12.66 6.39
C GLU A 241 1.70 -11.39 6.80
N LYS A 242 2.19 -11.32 8.04
CA LYS A 242 3.04 -10.20 8.49
C LYS A 242 4.36 -10.15 7.71
N ARG A 243 4.99 -11.30 7.44
CA ARG A 243 6.17 -11.36 6.56
C ARG A 243 5.84 -10.93 5.13
N GLY A 244 4.68 -11.33 4.61
CA GLY A 244 4.18 -10.86 3.31
C GLY A 244 3.95 -9.36 3.25
N LEU A 245 3.32 -8.78 4.28
CA LEU A 245 3.11 -7.34 4.40
C LEU A 245 4.45 -6.58 4.44
N LYS A 246 5.44 -7.07 5.19
CA LYS A 246 6.79 -6.48 5.22
C LYS A 246 7.41 -6.45 3.83
N LEU A 247 7.33 -7.56 3.09
CA LEU A 247 7.82 -7.62 1.72
C LEU A 247 7.07 -6.63 0.82
N PHE A 248 5.74 -6.56 0.92
CA PHE A 248 4.90 -5.64 0.14
C PHE A 248 5.24 -4.16 0.36
N LEU A 249 5.64 -3.80 1.58
CA LEU A 249 6.05 -2.44 1.95
C LEU A 249 7.54 -2.15 1.69
N SER A 250 8.33 -3.18 1.41
CA SER A 250 9.78 -3.05 1.32
C SER A 250 10.25 -2.44 0.00
N PRO A 251 11.38 -1.71 0.00
CA PRO A 251 12.01 -1.22 -1.23
C PRO A 251 12.52 -2.35 -2.16
N LYS A 252 12.58 -3.59 -1.65
CA LYS A 252 12.90 -4.78 -2.45
C LYS A 252 11.81 -5.05 -3.50
N THR A 253 10.53 -4.99 -3.12
CA THR A 253 9.42 -5.32 -4.02
C THR A 253 8.70 -4.08 -4.57
N ARG A 254 8.70 -2.97 -3.81
CA ARG A 254 8.10 -1.68 -4.19
C ARG A 254 6.60 -1.76 -4.52
N CYS A 255 5.90 -2.82 -4.13
CA CYS A 255 4.50 -3.03 -4.50
C CYS A 255 3.59 -1.90 -4.00
N ASN A 256 3.86 -1.39 -2.79
CA ASN A 256 3.13 -0.31 -2.14
C ASN A 256 3.28 1.05 -2.83
N GLU A 257 4.28 1.26 -3.69
CA GLU A 257 4.48 2.52 -4.41
C GLU A 257 3.42 2.74 -5.51
N CYS A 258 2.83 1.66 -6.02
CA CYS A 258 1.71 1.72 -6.96
C CYS A 258 0.40 1.30 -6.29
N HIS A 259 0.42 0.30 -5.40
CA HIS A 259 -0.78 -0.20 -4.72
C HIS A 259 -0.92 0.38 -3.31
N GLY A 260 -1.23 1.69 -3.24
CA GLY A 260 -1.26 2.44 -1.99
C GLY A 260 -2.39 2.06 -1.02
N ILE A 261 -2.08 2.02 0.28
CA ILE A 261 -3.04 1.83 1.38
C ILE A 261 -3.91 3.10 1.52
N PRO A 262 -5.23 2.99 1.79
CA PRO A 262 -5.94 1.78 2.18
C PRO A 262 -6.66 1.08 1.03
N VAL A 263 -6.79 1.66 -0.16
CA VAL A 263 -7.59 1.05 -1.24
C VAL A 263 -6.79 -0.02 -2.01
N PHE A 264 -5.47 -0.08 -1.84
CA PHE A 264 -4.53 -0.91 -2.61
C PHE A 264 -4.61 -0.67 -4.12
N ALA A 265 -4.87 0.58 -4.48
CA ALA A 265 -5.00 1.09 -5.83
C ALA A 265 -4.47 2.52 -5.89
N ASP A 266 -4.37 3.09 -7.09
CA ASP A 266 -3.91 4.45 -7.27
C ASP A 266 -4.62 5.13 -8.46
N ARG A 267 -4.61 6.46 -8.48
CA ARG A 267 -5.22 7.25 -9.56
C ARG A 267 -4.39 7.22 -10.85
N ASN A 268 -3.12 6.82 -10.79
CA ASN A 268 -2.24 6.77 -11.94
C ASN A 268 -2.47 5.54 -12.81
N PHE A 269 -1.89 5.62 -14.00
CA PHE A 269 -1.83 4.55 -14.97
C PHE A 269 -0.38 4.16 -15.19
N LYS A 270 -0.12 2.87 -15.39
CA LYS A 270 1.23 2.34 -15.49
C LYS A 270 1.37 1.42 -16.68
N VAL A 271 2.52 1.51 -17.35
CA VAL A 271 2.95 0.54 -18.35
C VAL A 271 3.82 -0.48 -17.64
N ILE A 272 3.37 -1.73 -17.59
CA ILE A 272 4.14 -2.83 -17.00
C ILE A 272 4.53 -3.89 -18.03
N GLY A 273 3.99 -3.82 -19.25
CA GLY A 273 4.32 -4.75 -20.34
C GLY A 273 3.73 -6.14 -20.18
N VAL A 274 2.44 -6.25 -19.84
CA VAL A 274 1.75 -7.56 -19.79
C VAL A 274 1.75 -8.17 -21.20
N PRO A 275 2.17 -9.43 -21.39
CA PRO A 275 2.13 -10.09 -22.68
C PRO A 275 0.69 -10.20 -23.22
N ASP A 276 0.54 -9.98 -24.52
CA ASP A 276 -0.73 -10.20 -25.19
C ASP A 276 -1.02 -11.70 -25.35
N PRO A 277 -2.30 -12.12 -25.24
CA PRO A 277 -2.69 -13.48 -25.58
C PRO A 277 -2.42 -13.74 -27.07
N LYS A 278 -2.06 -14.99 -27.40
CA LYS A 278 -1.75 -15.40 -28.77
C LYS A 278 -2.96 -15.30 -29.72
N ASP A 279 -4.15 -15.52 -29.20
CA ASP A 279 -5.40 -15.62 -29.97
C ASP A 279 -6.45 -14.59 -29.52
N GLY A 280 -7.46 -14.37 -30.37
CA GLY A 280 -8.62 -13.52 -30.16
C GLY A 280 -8.39 -12.02 -30.41
N PRO A 281 -9.31 -11.14 -30.00
CA PRO A 281 -9.30 -9.75 -30.44
C PRO A 281 -8.13 -8.96 -29.84
N ALA A 282 -7.47 -8.16 -30.68
CA ALA A 282 -6.37 -7.30 -30.27
C ALA A 282 -6.87 -6.15 -29.38
N ASP A 283 -6.20 -5.90 -28.25
CA ASP A 283 -6.50 -4.73 -27.43
C ASP A 283 -5.80 -3.50 -27.99
N VAL A 284 -6.55 -2.72 -28.77
CA VAL A 284 -6.08 -1.43 -29.28
C VAL A 284 -6.56 -0.28 -28.40
N ALA A 285 -5.81 0.82 -28.41
CA ALA A 285 -6.22 2.07 -27.76
C ALA A 285 -7.60 2.51 -28.29
N LYS A 286 -8.50 2.84 -27.38
CA LYS A 286 -9.87 3.28 -27.71
C LYS A 286 -9.88 4.81 -27.85
N PRO A 287 -10.65 5.41 -28.77
CA PRO A 287 -10.68 6.87 -28.96
C PRO A 287 -11.03 7.64 -27.69
N GLU A 288 -11.88 7.07 -26.83
CA GLU A 288 -12.34 7.65 -25.56
C GLU A 288 -11.36 7.40 -24.41
N ALA A 289 -10.32 6.59 -24.60
CA ALA A 289 -9.32 6.32 -23.57
C ALA A 289 -8.61 7.62 -23.15
N GLU A 290 -8.19 7.65 -21.88
CA GLU A 290 -7.32 8.73 -21.40
C GLU A 290 -6.07 8.84 -22.29
N ARG A 291 -5.61 10.06 -22.55
CA ARG A 291 -4.55 10.29 -23.55
C ARG A 291 -3.29 9.50 -23.17
N GLY A 292 -2.83 8.64 -24.09
CA GLY A 292 -1.68 7.77 -23.87
C GLY A 292 -1.95 6.57 -22.94
N ARG A 293 -3.22 6.16 -22.80
CA ARG A 293 -3.66 4.99 -22.01
C ARG A 293 -4.33 3.94 -22.91
N GLY A 294 -4.24 2.69 -22.48
CA GLY A 294 -4.89 1.53 -23.08
C GLY A 294 -4.23 0.98 -24.35
N GLY A 295 -4.19 -0.35 -24.45
CA GLY A 295 -3.89 -1.08 -25.68
C GLY A 295 -2.43 -1.50 -25.87
N GLY A 296 -2.23 -2.78 -26.20
CA GLY A 296 -0.93 -3.43 -26.43
C GLY A 296 0.01 -3.42 -25.22
N PRO A 297 1.24 -3.98 -25.36
CA PRO A 297 2.21 -4.08 -24.27
C PRO A 297 2.73 -2.71 -23.81
N ASN A 298 2.56 -1.67 -24.64
CA ASN A 298 2.99 -0.30 -24.37
C ASN A 298 1.87 0.60 -23.82
N GLY A 299 0.65 0.10 -23.76
CA GLY A 299 -0.50 0.83 -23.21
C GLY A 299 -0.39 0.95 -21.69
N ALA A 300 -0.61 2.15 -21.17
CA ALA A 300 -0.72 2.36 -19.73
C ALA A 300 -2.13 2.00 -19.26
N PHE A 301 -2.22 1.24 -18.17
CA PHE A 301 -3.49 0.81 -17.57
C PHE A 301 -3.64 1.35 -16.15
N LYS A 302 -4.89 1.61 -15.75
CA LYS A 302 -5.22 2.05 -14.40
C LYS A 302 -4.75 1.00 -13.41
N ILE A 303 -4.12 1.42 -12.32
CA ILE A 303 -3.71 0.52 -11.25
C ILE A 303 -4.97 -0.04 -10.55
N PRO A 304 -5.25 -1.35 -10.65
CA PRO A 304 -6.44 -1.94 -10.03
C PRO A 304 -6.25 -2.10 -8.52
N THR A 305 -7.36 -2.26 -7.79
CA THR A 305 -7.32 -2.62 -6.36
C THR A 305 -6.85 -4.05 -6.20
N LEU A 306 -6.03 -4.30 -5.17
CA LEU A 306 -5.69 -5.66 -4.73
C LEU A 306 -6.65 -6.20 -3.67
N ARG A 307 -7.66 -5.43 -3.26
CA ARG A 307 -8.68 -5.94 -2.34
C ARG A 307 -9.51 -7.01 -3.03
N ASN A 308 -9.76 -8.10 -2.31
CA ASN A 308 -10.42 -9.30 -2.85
C ASN A 308 -9.71 -9.96 -4.05
N ILE A 309 -8.41 -9.71 -4.25
CA ILE A 309 -7.62 -10.32 -5.34
C ILE A 309 -7.63 -11.86 -5.31
N ALA A 310 -7.85 -12.46 -4.14
CA ALA A 310 -7.98 -13.91 -3.97
C ALA A 310 -9.15 -14.53 -4.77
N LEU A 311 -10.12 -13.72 -5.20
CA LEU A 311 -11.37 -14.18 -5.79
C LEU A 311 -11.48 -13.89 -7.30
N THR A 312 -10.52 -13.15 -7.87
CA THR A 312 -10.67 -12.52 -9.19
C THR A 312 -9.79 -13.15 -10.27
N ALA A 313 -9.16 -14.30 -10.02
CA ALA A 313 -8.35 -15.00 -11.01
C ALA A 313 -9.16 -15.37 -12.27
N PRO A 314 -8.58 -15.30 -13.49
CA PRO A 314 -7.19 -14.97 -13.79
C PRO A 314 -6.88 -13.46 -13.71
N TYR A 315 -5.61 -13.08 -13.81
CA TYR A 315 -5.11 -11.75 -13.47
C TYR A 315 -4.64 -10.93 -14.69
N MET A 316 -4.52 -9.62 -14.46
CA MET A 316 -4.26 -8.58 -15.47
C MET A 316 -5.47 -8.25 -16.34
N HIS A 317 -5.34 -7.21 -17.15
CA HIS A 317 -6.42 -6.72 -18.01
C HIS A 317 -6.89 -7.74 -19.07
N ASN A 318 -6.06 -8.73 -19.39
CA ASN A 318 -6.28 -9.75 -20.42
C ASN A 318 -6.20 -11.19 -19.88
N GLY A 319 -6.04 -11.36 -18.56
CA GLY A 319 -5.93 -12.68 -17.94
C GLY A 319 -4.65 -13.44 -18.23
N ALA A 320 -3.55 -12.77 -18.60
CA ALA A 320 -2.29 -13.42 -18.97
C ALA A 320 -1.71 -14.37 -17.90
N PHE A 321 -2.13 -14.22 -16.64
CA PHE A 321 -1.65 -15.04 -15.53
C PHE A 321 -2.81 -15.71 -14.82
N GLU A 322 -2.73 -17.03 -14.62
CA GLU A 322 -3.76 -17.83 -13.96
C GLU A 322 -3.61 -17.78 -12.44
N THR A 323 -2.39 -17.60 -11.93
CA THR A 323 -2.09 -17.65 -10.49
C THR A 323 -1.27 -16.45 -10.01
N LEU A 324 -1.35 -16.13 -8.72
CA LEU A 324 -0.56 -15.05 -8.11
C LEU A 324 0.94 -15.34 -8.16
N GLU A 325 1.35 -16.61 -8.23
CA GLU A 325 2.76 -16.95 -8.48
C GLU A 325 3.23 -16.41 -9.82
N GLU A 326 2.46 -16.61 -10.88
CA GLU A 326 2.81 -16.13 -12.22
C GLU A 326 2.85 -14.60 -12.27
N VAL A 327 1.92 -13.94 -11.55
CA VAL A 327 1.95 -12.49 -11.37
C VAL A 327 3.24 -12.04 -10.67
N LEU A 328 3.61 -12.68 -9.55
CA LEU A 328 4.82 -12.32 -8.81
C LEU A 328 6.09 -12.65 -9.60
N ASP A 329 6.11 -13.73 -10.38
CA ASP A 329 7.21 -14.09 -11.27
C ASP A 329 7.39 -13.06 -12.39
N PHE A 330 6.30 -12.55 -12.95
CA PHE A 330 6.33 -11.47 -13.93
C PHE A 330 6.93 -10.18 -13.36
N TYR A 331 6.49 -9.76 -12.16
CA TYR A 331 7.06 -8.59 -11.50
C TYR A 331 8.53 -8.79 -11.12
N ALA A 332 8.88 -9.93 -10.51
CA ALA A 332 10.26 -10.27 -10.13
C ALA A 332 11.19 -10.34 -11.35
N GLY A 333 10.68 -10.80 -12.49
CA GLY A 333 11.40 -10.84 -13.76
C GLY A 333 11.67 -9.46 -14.38
N GLY A 334 11.07 -8.38 -13.86
CA GLY A 334 11.22 -7.02 -14.37
C GLY A 334 10.17 -6.63 -15.42
N GLY A 335 8.96 -7.20 -15.36
CA GLY A 335 7.84 -6.86 -16.23
C GLY A 335 8.04 -7.27 -17.69
N GLY A 336 7.44 -6.53 -18.61
CA GLY A 336 7.49 -6.81 -20.05
C GLY A 336 8.92 -6.87 -20.61
N ARG A 337 9.79 -5.95 -20.20
CA ARG A 337 11.23 -6.01 -20.55
C ARG A 337 11.89 -7.30 -20.05
N GLY A 338 11.48 -7.75 -18.87
CA GLY A 338 11.94 -8.99 -18.25
C GLY A 338 11.64 -10.25 -19.07
N VAL A 339 10.54 -10.24 -19.81
CA VAL A 339 10.10 -11.33 -20.69
C VAL A 339 10.45 -11.09 -22.16
N GLY A 340 11.29 -10.09 -22.46
CA GLY A 340 11.82 -9.82 -23.80
C GLY A 340 10.93 -8.96 -24.70
N LEU A 341 9.93 -8.26 -24.15
CA LEU A 341 9.11 -7.31 -24.90
C LEU A 341 9.79 -5.95 -25.02
N ASP A 342 9.60 -5.27 -26.15
CA ASP A 342 9.99 -3.88 -26.34
C ASP A 342 8.99 -2.95 -25.66
N VAL A 343 9.35 -2.50 -24.45
CA VAL A 343 8.52 -1.65 -23.60
C VAL A 343 9.25 -0.36 -23.23
N PRO A 344 9.38 0.61 -24.16
CA PRO A 344 10.18 1.82 -23.94
C PRO A 344 9.66 2.70 -22.79
N LEU A 345 8.34 2.67 -22.54
CA LEU A 345 7.69 3.46 -21.49
C LEU A 345 7.37 2.67 -20.21
N GLN A 346 7.99 1.50 -20.00
CA GLN A 346 7.81 0.73 -18.77
C GLN A 346 8.15 1.58 -17.55
N ASP A 347 7.29 1.54 -16.54
CA ASP A 347 7.47 2.33 -15.32
C ASP A 347 8.77 1.95 -14.59
N ASP A 348 9.46 2.95 -14.05
CA ASP A 348 10.78 2.85 -13.40
C ASP A 348 10.77 1.92 -12.17
N LYS A 349 9.60 1.74 -11.54
CA LYS A 349 9.43 0.83 -10.41
C LYS A 349 9.41 -0.64 -10.82
N ILE A 350 9.18 -0.94 -12.10
CA ILE A 350 9.15 -2.30 -12.63
C ILE A 350 10.57 -2.70 -13.03
N ARG A 351 11.31 -3.22 -12.04
CA ARG A 351 12.70 -3.68 -12.15
C ARG A 351 12.84 -5.12 -11.68
N LYS A 352 13.96 -5.76 -12.03
CA LYS A 352 14.26 -7.13 -11.58
C LYS A 352 14.51 -7.17 -10.08
N PHE A 353 13.98 -8.20 -9.42
CA PHE A 353 14.30 -8.53 -8.03
C PHE A 353 14.11 -10.03 -7.81
N ASN A 354 14.75 -10.57 -6.77
CA ASN A 354 14.67 -11.99 -6.45
C ASN A 354 13.68 -12.23 -5.31
N LEU A 355 12.84 -13.26 -5.44
CA LEU A 355 12.01 -13.80 -4.37
C LEU A 355 12.41 -15.25 -4.10
N THR A 356 12.71 -15.57 -2.85
CA THR A 356 12.78 -16.98 -2.43
C THR A 356 11.39 -17.62 -2.49
N PRO A 357 11.30 -18.97 -2.53
CA PRO A 357 10.01 -19.65 -2.46
C PRO A 357 9.18 -19.26 -1.22
N GLN A 358 9.83 -19.03 -0.08
CA GLN A 358 9.18 -18.59 1.14
C GLN A 358 8.65 -17.16 1.03
N GLU A 359 9.44 -16.23 0.48
CA GLU A 359 9.01 -14.84 0.30
C GLU A 359 7.83 -14.73 -0.66
N LYS A 360 7.83 -15.51 -1.74
CA LYS A 360 6.69 -15.61 -2.65
C LYS A 360 5.44 -16.12 -1.93
N ALA A 361 5.58 -17.19 -1.15
CA ALA A 361 4.48 -17.74 -0.36
C ALA A 361 3.95 -16.75 0.69
N ASP A 362 4.85 -15.99 1.33
CA ASP A 362 4.50 -14.96 2.32
C ASP A 362 3.74 -13.80 1.68
N LEU A 363 4.23 -13.27 0.53
CA LEU A 363 3.53 -12.24 -0.24
C LEU A 363 2.13 -12.69 -0.66
N ILE A 364 1.99 -13.92 -1.19
CA ILE A 364 0.68 -14.47 -1.55
C ILE A 364 -0.22 -14.55 -0.32
N ALA A 365 0.26 -15.05 0.81
CA ALA A 365 -0.52 -15.11 2.04
C ALA A 365 -1.06 -13.72 2.44
N PHE A 366 -0.22 -12.67 2.35
CA PHE A 366 -0.65 -11.30 2.59
C PHE A 366 -1.72 -10.82 1.59
N LEU A 367 -1.54 -11.06 0.30
CA LEU A 367 -2.54 -10.70 -0.73
C LEU A 367 -3.90 -11.37 -0.45
N LEU A 368 -3.90 -12.62 0.01
CA LEU A 368 -5.13 -13.32 0.41
C LEU A 368 -5.79 -12.65 1.63
N ALA A 369 -5.01 -12.09 2.55
CA ALA A 369 -5.51 -11.38 3.74
C ALA A 369 -6.18 -10.03 3.44
N LEU A 370 -6.10 -9.54 2.19
CA LEU A 370 -6.84 -8.37 1.68
C LEU A 370 -8.29 -8.70 1.27
N THR A 371 -8.70 -9.95 1.46
CA THR A 371 -10.06 -10.38 1.16
C THR A 371 -11.02 -9.97 2.27
N ASP A 372 -12.12 -9.36 1.86
CA ASP A 372 -13.22 -8.91 2.70
C ASP A 372 -14.53 -8.99 1.90
N GLU A 373 -15.40 -9.87 2.35
CA GLU A 373 -16.75 -10.08 1.82
C GLU A 373 -17.82 -9.63 2.84
N SER A 374 -17.46 -8.85 3.87
CA SER A 374 -18.41 -8.42 4.91
C SER A 374 -19.53 -7.55 4.36
N ALA A 375 -19.29 -6.81 3.28
CA ALA A 375 -20.28 -6.03 2.54
C ALA A 375 -20.79 -6.72 1.27
N LEU A 376 -20.62 -8.04 1.14
CA LEU A 376 -21.12 -8.77 -0.02
C LEU A 376 -22.65 -8.73 -0.06
N PRO A 377 -23.27 -8.18 -1.13
CA PRO A 377 -24.72 -8.11 -1.23
C PRO A 377 -25.33 -9.49 -1.45
N GLN A 378 -26.53 -9.70 -0.92
CA GLN A 378 -27.30 -10.91 -1.20
C GLN A 378 -27.73 -10.96 -2.68
N ILE A 379 -27.44 -12.07 -3.36
CA ILE A 379 -27.96 -12.33 -4.70
C ILE A 379 -29.48 -12.48 -4.62
N PRO A 380 -30.27 -11.73 -5.41
CA PRO A 380 -31.73 -11.84 -5.38
C PRO A 380 -32.18 -13.23 -5.87
N GLN A 381 -33.17 -13.83 -5.21
CA GLN A 381 -33.72 -15.13 -5.63
C GLN A 381 -34.53 -15.06 -6.93
N ARG A 382 -35.12 -13.89 -7.20
CA ARG A 382 -35.83 -13.55 -8.43
C ARG A 382 -35.62 -12.07 -8.73
N VAL A 383 -35.75 -11.72 -9.99
CA VAL A 383 -35.79 -10.33 -10.46
C VAL A 383 -37.19 -9.97 -10.97
N PRO A 384 -37.56 -8.69 -11.04
CA PRO A 384 -38.91 -8.27 -11.42
C PRO A 384 -39.34 -8.72 -12.83
N SER A 385 -38.41 -8.92 -13.77
CA SER A 385 -38.72 -9.48 -15.10
C SER A 385 -39.15 -10.95 -15.07
N GLY A 386 -38.85 -11.67 -13.98
CA GLY A 386 -39.01 -13.12 -13.89
C GLY A 386 -37.94 -13.94 -14.64
N LEU A 387 -36.97 -13.28 -15.28
CA LEU A 387 -35.87 -13.95 -15.96
C LEU A 387 -34.91 -14.63 -14.95
N PRO A 388 -34.18 -15.69 -15.37
CA PRO A 388 -33.29 -16.41 -14.48
C PRO A 388 -32.15 -15.53 -13.93
N VAL A 389 -31.98 -15.52 -12.61
CA VAL A 389 -30.81 -14.89 -11.98
C VAL A 389 -29.61 -15.84 -12.09
N VAL A 390 -28.44 -15.27 -12.36
CA VAL A 390 -27.18 -16.01 -12.44
C VAL A 390 -26.93 -16.81 -11.15
N GLN A 391 -26.60 -18.09 -11.31
CA GLN A 391 -26.36 -18.99 -10.18
C GLN A 391 -25.00 -18.73 -9.52
N PRO A 392 -24.85 -19.00 -8.21
CA PRO A 392 -23.59 -18.89 -7.50
C PRO A 392 -22.40 -19.54 -8.23
N GLN A 393 -21.34 -18.77 -8.45
CA GLN A 393 -20.12 -19.22 -9.15
C GLN A 393 -19.00 -19.62 -8.18
N VAL A 394 -18.05 -20.40 -8.69
CA VAL A 394 -16.86 -20.86 -7.95
C VAL A 394 -15.59 -20.23 -8.55
N PRO A 395 -14.81 -19.45 -7.77
CA PRO A 395 -13.59 -18.84 -8.26
C PRO A 395 -12.49 -19.87 -8.54
N ARG A 396 -11.56 -19.51 -9.45
CA ARG A 396 -10.31 -20.26 -9.64
C ARG A 396 -9.47 -20.17 -8.37
N GLN A 397 -8.65 -21.18 -8.12
CA GLN A 397 -7.70 -21.07 -7.01
C GLN A 397 -6.64 -20.03 -7.38
N PRO A 398 -6.44 -19.00 -6.54
CA PRO A 398 -5.55 -17.91 -6.86
C PRO A 398 -4.08 -18.31 -6.83
N THR A 399 -3.74 -19.47 -6.28
CA THR A 399 -2.38 -19.93 -6.03
C THR A 399 -2.28 -21.45 -6.16
N ARG A 400 -1.13 -21.93 -6.63
CA ARG A 400 -0.74 -23.36 -6.64
C ARG A 400 -0.18 -23.79 -5.28
N LEU A 401 0.39 -22.86 -4.53
CA LEU A 401 0.89 -23.11 -3.19
C LEU A 401 -0.27 -23.49 -2.26
N ASN A 402 -0.11 -24.60 -1.52
CA ASN A 402 -1.11 -25.02 -0.56
C ASN A 402 -1.03 -24.18 0.72
N LEU A 403 -1.61 -22.98 0.67
CA LEU A 403 -1.74 -22.10 1.83
C LEU A 403 -3.05 -22.39 2.58
N ASN A 404 -3.01 -22.34 3.91
CA ASN A 404 -4.15 -22.63 4.79
C ASN A 404 -4.96 -21.37 5.15
N SER A 405 -5.16 -20.45 4.21
CA SER A 405 -5.92 -19.23 4.48
C SER A 405 -7.43 -19.51 4.60
N PRO A 406 -8.19 -18.71 5.38
CA PRO A 406 -9.66 -18.78 5.40
C PRO A 406 -10.28 -18.71 3.98
N GLU A 407 -9.73 -17.84 3.13
CA GLU A 407 -10.21 -17.60 1.77
C GLU A 407 -10.06 -18.86 0.90
N LEU A 408 -8.89 -19.50 0.91
CA LEU A 408 -8.66 -20.74 0.16
C LEU A 408 -9.50 -21.92 0.67
N ARG A 409 -9.72 -22.00 1.99
CA ARG A 409 -10.62 -23.02 2.56
C ARG A 409 -12.04 -22.84 2.04
N ARG A 410 -12.53 -21.60 1.94
CA ARG A 410 -13.85 -21.31 1.35
C ARG A 410 -13.91 -21.70 -0.12
N ILE A 411 -12.93 -21.32 -0.93
CA ILE A 411 -12.88 -21.69 -2.36
C ILE A 411 -12.96 -23.21 -2.52
N ARG A 412 -12.17 -23.96 -1.75
CA ARG A 412 -12.18 -25.43 -1.76
C ARG A 412 -13.50 -26.03 -1.30
N GLN A 413 -14.17 -25.41 -0.32
CA GLN A 413 -15.50 -25.86 0.11
C GLN A 413 -16.56 -25.64 -0.98
N LEU A 414 -16.52 -24.50 -1.68
CA LEU A 414 -17.40 -24.23 -2.81
C LEU A 414 -17.18 -25.26 -3.95
N GLN A 415 -15.92 -25.55 -4.27
CA GLN A 415 -15.55 -26.58 -5.26
C GLN A 415 -16.13 -27.95 -4.90
N ARG A 416 -15.93 -28.41 -3.65
CA ARG A 416 -16.48 -29.70 -3.19
C ARG A 416 -18.01 -29.76 -3.19
N ARG A 417 -18.68 -28.63 -2.94
CA ARG A 417 -20.15 -28.55 -3.01
C ARG A 417 -20.63 -28.69 -4.45
N ALA A 418 -20.02 -27.94 -5.37
CA ALA A 418 -20.33 -28.02 -6.80
C ALA A 418 -20.11 -29.45 -7.33
N GLU A 419 -19.01 -30.11 -6.98
CA GLU A 419 -18.73 -31.50 -7.35
C GLU A 419 -19.80 -32.49 -6.84
N ARG A 420 -20.28 -32.30 -5.60
CA ARG A 420 -21.34 -33.13 -5.02
C ARG A 420 -22.69 -32.91 -5.69
N GLU A 421 -23.03 -31.67 -6.01
CA GLU A 421 -24.28 -31.33 -6.69
C GLU A 421 -24.33 -31.98 -8.08
N VAL A 422 -23.25 -31.86 -8.86
CA VAL A 422 -23.12 -32.52 -10.18
C VAL A 422 -23.23 -34.06 -10.05
N SER A 423 -22.56 -34.65 -9.06
CA SER A 423 -22.64 -36.10 -8.79
C SER A 423 -24.03 -36.56 -8.32
N SER A 424 -24.77 -35.71 -7.59
CA SER A 424 -26.14 -36.00 -7.15
C SER A 424 -27.16 -35.88 -8.28
N SER A 425 -27.00 -34.94 -9.22
CA SER A 425 -27.85 -34.84 -10.41
C SER A 425 -27.67 -36.02 -11.39
N ALA A 426 -26.48 -36.64 -11.41
CA ALA A 426 -26.23 -37.84 -12.20
C ALA A 426 -26.87 -39.12 -11.61
N SER A 427 -27.30 -39.10 -10.35
CA SER A 427 -27.87 -40.26 -9.64
C SER A 427 -29.41 -40.26 -9.53
N VAL A 428 -30.11 -39.31 -10.18
CA VAL A 428 -31.59 -39.20 -10.12
C VAL A 428 -32.32 -39.97 -11.25
N ILE A 429 -31.63 -40.75 -12.08
CA ILE A 429 -32.26 -41.82 -12.87
C ILE A 429 -32.04 -43.14 -12.14
N THR A 430 -32.90 -43.43 -11.15
CA THR A 430 -33.49 -44.75 -10.83
C THR A 430 -34.27 -44.69 -9.51
N SER A 431 -35.35 -45.47 -9.48
CA SER A 431 -36.56 -45.35 -8.66
C SER A 431 -36.54 -46.03 -7.27
N VAL A 432 -37.16 -45.35 -6.28
CA VAL A 432 -38.15 -45.79 -5.23
C VAL A 432 -37.77 -46.86 -4.14
N PRO A 433 -38.21 -46.71 -2.86
CA PRO A 433 -37.70 -47.41 -1.64
C PRO A 433 -38.66 -48.51 -1.09
N PRO A 434 -38.40 -49.30 0.00
CA PRO A 434 -38.50 -48.82 1.42
C PRO A 434 -37.74 -49.58 2.58
N ALA A 435 -37.73 -48.91 3.75
CA ALA A 435 -37.98 -49.38 5.15
C ALA A 435 -36.90 -49.97 6.12
N ARG A 436 -36.74 -49.24 7.26
CA ARG A 436 -36.61 -49.63 8.71
C ARG A 436 -35.28 -50.31 9.18
N ARG A 437 -34.75 -50.19 10.42
CA ARG A 437 -35.16 -49.68 11.76
C ARG A 437 -33.92 -49.68 12.72
N GLY A 438 -33.95 -48.92 13.84
CA GLY A 438 -33.22 -49.20 15.10
C GLY A 438 -32.43 -48.01 15.69
N ASN A 439 -32.97 -47.26 16.67
CA ASN A 439 -32.72 -47.31 18.15
C ASN A 439 -31.22 -47.20 18.55
N ARG A 440 -30.73 -46.47 19.58
CA ARG A 440 -31.22 -45.82 20.83
C ARG A 440 -30.00 -45.00 21.39
N ALA A 441 -30.11 -43.78 21.94
CA ALA A 441 -30.29 -43.40 23.38
C ALA A 441 -29.13 -42.53 23.96
N GLY A 442 -29.48 -41.54 24.81
CA GLY A 442 -28.63 -40.79 25.79
C GLY A 442 -28.42 -39.29 25.49
N ALA A 443 -29.24 -38.31 25.95
CA ALA A 443 -29.32 -37.65 27.28
C ALA A 443 -27.99 -36.97 27.73
N ARG A 444 -27.82 -35.70 28.15
CA ARG A 444 -28.62 -34.56 28.70
C ARG A 444 -27.91 -33.23 28.30
N LEU A 445 -28.59 -32.15 27.88
CA LEU A 445 -29.08 -30.98 28.64
C LEU A 445 -28.19 -30.43 29.77
N ASP A 446 -27.66 -29.21 29.59
CA ASP A 446 -27.95 -28.08 30.49
C ASP A 446 -27.66 -26.70 29.84
N ALA A 447 -28.46 -25.73 30.28
CA ALA A 447 -28.76 -24.44 29.67
C ALA A 447 -27.81 -23.31 30.10
N TYR A 448 -27.61 -22.32 29.22
CA TYR A 448 -27.15 -20.98 29.61
C TYR A 448 -28.19 -19.93 29.18
N ARG A 449 -28.78 -19.29 30.20
CA ARG A 449 -29.66 -18.11 30.09
C ARG A 449 -28.80 -16.86 30.29
N VAL A 450 -29.05 -15.86 29.45
CA VAL A 450 -28.54 -14.49 29.55
C VAL A 450 -29.65 -13.58 30.08
N SER A 451 -29.31 -12.75 31.07
CA SER A 451 -29.97 -11.49 31.46
C SER A 451 -29.14 -10.89 32.59
N GLY A 452 -28.82 -9.60 32.73
CA GLY A 452 -29.12 -8.38 32.00
C GLY A 452 -28.68 -7.18 32.85
N ARG A 453 -28.19 -6.12 32.19
CA ARG A 453 -28.20 -4.67 32.52
C ARG A 453 -27.74 -4.18 33.92
N ASN A 454 -26.82 -3.20 33.93
CA ASN A 454 -27.20 -1.79 34.00
C ASN A 454 -26.00 -0.84 33.81
N LEU A 455 -26.25 0.20 33.01
CA LEU A 455 -25.42 1.38 32.79
C LEU A 455 -26.02 2.54 33.60
N GLN A 456 -25.17 3.19 34.40
CA GLN A 456 -25.27 4.53 34.98
C GLN A 456 -23.81 5.01 34.97
N GLU A 457 -23.38 6.18 34.54
CA GLU A 457 -24.02 7.46 34.24
C GLU A 457 -23.03 8.21 33.34
N ALA A 458 -23.55 8.89 32.31
CA ALA A 458 -22.82 9.90 31.56
C ALA A 458 -23.04 11.26 32.22
N GLY A 459 -22.01 11.79 32.88
CA GLY A 459 -22.06 13.11 33.50
C GLY A 459 -20.68 13.60 33.89
N LYS A 460 -19.96 14.19 32.92
CA LYS A 460 -18.92 15.25 33.02
C LYS A 460 -17.85 15.09 31.95
N ARG A 461 -18.11 15.65 30.75
CA ARG A 461 -17.06 16.11 29.84
C ARG A 461 -16.67 17.53 30.23
N THR A 462 -15.53 17.71 30.88
CA THR A 462 -14.50 18.71 30.54
C THR A 462 -13.38 18.66 31.57
N GLN A 463 -12.14 18.80 31.08
CA GLN A 463 -10.87 18.90 31.82
C GLN A 463 -10.33 17.61 32.44
N GLN A 464 -9.54 16.87 31.66
CA GLN A 464 -8.34 16.20 32.16
C GLN A 464 -7.38 15.96 31.00
N ALA A 465 -6.26 16.69 30.98
CA ALA A 465 -5.06 16.24 30.30
C ALA A 465 -4.72 14.87 30.89
N GLY A 466 -4.89 13.81 30.08
CA GLY A 466 -4.83 12.44 30.55
C GLY A 466 -3.48 12.12 31.19
N ALA A 467 -3.51 11.70 32.45
CA ALA A 467 -2.42 10.98 33.06
C ALA A 467 -2.07 9.77 32.15
N LYS A 468 -0.83 9.70 31.68
CA LYS A 468 -0.34 8.58 30.86
C LYS A 468 -0.56 7.28 31.64
N SER A 469 -1.42 6.39 31.14
CA SER A 469 -1.45 5.01 31.61
C SER A 469 -0.03 4.44 31.57
N PRO A 470 0.42 3.70 32.61
CA PRO A 470 1.76 3.13 32.63
C PRO A 470 1.96 2.27 31.39
N ALA A 471 3.10 2.47 30.70
CA ALA A 471 3.43 1.77 29.47
C ALA A 471 3.36 0.24 29.70
N ARG A 472 2.63 -0.47 28.82
CA ARG A 472 2.55 -1.93 28.89
C ARG A 472 3.92 -2.51 28.58
N VAL A 473 4.58 -3.09 29.57
CA VAL A 473 5.87 -3.75 29.40
C VAL A 473 5.65 -5.22 29.05
N VAL A 474 6.26 -5.68 27.96
CA VAL A 474 6.29 -7.09 27.54
C VAL A 474 7.75 -7.54 27.48
N GLU A 475 8.10 -8.57 28.24
CA GLU A 475 9.43 -9.16 28.23
C GLU A 475 9.54 -10.23 27.15
N VAL A 476 10.72 -10.34 26.54
CA VAL A 476 11.07 -11.35 25.53
C VAL A 476 12.34 -12.06 25.96
N ARG A 477 12.29 -13.39 26.05
CA ARG A 477 13.39 -14.29 26.40
C ARG A 477 13.80 -15.14 25.20
N PRO A 478 14.98 -15.76 25.23
CA PRO A 478 15.42 -16.64 24.14
C PRO A 478 14.37 -17.71 23.81
N GLY A 479 14.00 -17.80 22.54
CA GLY A 479 12.95 -18.71 22.04
C GLY A 479 11.55 -18.08 21.93
N GLU A 480 11.32 -16.90 22.51
CA GLU A 480 10.09 -16.13 22.34
C GLU A 480 10.18 -15.18 21.13
N SER A 481 9.04 -14.81 20.55
CA SER A 481 8.99 -13.91 19.40
C SER A 481 8.96 -12.44 19.82
N ILE A 482 9.85 -11.64 19.22
CA ILE A 482 9.85 -10.19 19.35
C ILE A 482 8.61 -9.60 18.67
N GLN A 483 8.20 -10.12 17.50
CA GLN A 483 7.01 -9.62 16.81
C GLN A 483 5.75 -9.80 17.66
N GLU A 484 5.56 -10.97 18.27
CA GLU A 484 4.40 -11.22 19.16
C GLU A 484 4.41 -10.28 20.36
N ALA A 485 5.60 -9.97 20.90
CA ALA A 485 5.74 -9.03 21.99
C ALA A 485 5.42 -7.59 21.58
N VAL A 486 5.81 -7.16 20.37
CA VAL A 486 5.43 -5.85 19.79
C VAL A 486 3.91 -5.76 19.64
N ASP A 487 3.28 -6.79 19.08
CA ASP A 487 1.83 -6.84 18.87
C ASP A 487 1.08 -6.82 20.22
N LYS A 488 1.62 -7.53 21.23
CA LYS A 488 1.06 -7.55 22.59
C LYS A 488 1.29 -6.23 23.31
N ALA A 489 2.44 -5.61 23.16
CA ALA A 489 2.76 -4.33 23.82
C ALA A 489 1.82 -3.23 23.31
N GLY A 490 1.53 -3.23 22.01
CA GLY A 490 0.60 -2.31 21.39
C GLY A 490 1.06 -0.85 21.51
N ARG A 491 0.09 0.08 21.43
CA ARG A 491 0.36 1.51 21.52
C ARG A 491 0.99 1.90 22.87
N ASN A 492 2.04 2.73 22.82
CA ASN A 492 2.83 3.18 23.97
C ASN A 492 3.49 2.04 24.77
N GLY A 493 3.61 0.85 24.18
CA GLY A 493 4.17 -0.32 24.83
C GLY A 493 5.69 -0.33 24.86
N VAL A 494 6.26 -1.07 25.82
CA VAL A 494 7.71 -1.32 25.92
C VAL A 494 7.96 -2.81 25.71
N VAL A 495 8.78 -3.15 24.73
CA VAL A 495 9.24 -4.52 24.46
C VAL A 495 10.67 -4.66 24.98
N ARG A 496 10.84 -5.42 26.06
CA ARG A 496 12.12 -5.61 26.74
C ARG A 496 12.73 -6.96 26.36
N ILE A 497 13.82 -6.94 25.60
CA ILE A 497 14.44 -8.13 25.03
C ILE A 497 15.66 -8.54 25.85
N TYR A 498 15.65 -9.75 26.40
CA TYR A 498 16.75 -10.28 27.21
C TYR A 498 17.86 -10.88 26.33
N PRO A 499 19.12 -10.94 26.82
CA PRO A 499 20.24 -11.51 26.07
C PRO A 499 19.94 -12.89 25.49
N GLY A 500 20.17 -13.03 24.20
CA GLY A 500 19.84 -14.18 23.37
C GLY A 500 20.02 -13.82 21.89
N THR A 501 19.97 -14.83 21.02
CA THR A 501 19.99 -14.62 19.56
C THR A 501 18.60 -14.87 19.00
N TYR A 502 18.08 -13.90 18.28
CA TYR A 502 16.74 -13.88 17.68
C TYR A 502 16.88 -13.79 16.16
N HIS A 503 15.96 -14.41 15.42
CA HIS A 503 16.02 -14.54 13.97
C HIS A 503 14.69 -14.11 13.36
N GLU A 504 14.41 -12.81 13.41
CA GLU A 504 13.13 -12.23 13.04
C GLU A 504 13.33 -10.93 12.26
N ASN A 505 12.47 -10.70 11.27
CA ASN A 505 12.14 -9.35 10.83
C ASN A 505 10.99 -8.87 11.73
N VAL A 506 11.06 -7.68 12.32
CA VAL A 506 10.07 -7.12 13.24
C VAL A 506 9.41 -5.88 12.62
N LEU A 507 8.08 -5.86 12.52
CA LEU A 507 7.30 -4.71 12.06
C LEU A 507 6.61 -4.06 13.24
N VAL A 508 6.86 -2.76 13.42
CA VAL A 508 6.31 -1.92 14.47
C VAL A 508 5.35 -0.92 13.87
N ILE A 509 4.05 -1.23 13.97
CA ILE A 509 2.99 -0.38 13.42
C ILE A 509 2.45 0.60 14.46
N HIS A 510 2.48 0.23 15.75
CA HIS A 510 1.86 1.03 16.80
C HIS A 510 2.70 2.26 17.15
N HIS A 511 2.02 3.34 17.53
CA HIS A 511 2.65 4.56 18.03
C HIS A 511 3.21 4.39 19.45
N GLY A 512 4.28 5.11 19.78
CA GLY A 512 4.86 5.18 21.12
C GLY A 512 5.61 3.92 21.56
N VAL A 513 5.86 2.97 20.66
CA VAL A 513 6.54 1.72 21.00
C VAL A 513 8.01 1.97 21.31
N THR A 514 8.49 1.40 22.40
CA THR A 514 9.92 1.33 22.73
C THR A 514 10.40 -0.11 22.67
N ILE A 515 11.40 -0.40 21.85
CA ILE A 515 12.14 -1.66 21.85
C ILE A 515 13.44 -1.45 22.64
N GLU A 516 13.62 -2.17 23.73
CA GLU A 516 14.73 -2.03 24.66
C GLU A 516 15.44 -3.37 24.87
N GLY A 517 16.72 -3.44 24.48
CA GLY A 517 17.58 -4.55 24.85
C GLY A 517 18.05 -4.46 26.31
N VAL A 518 17.97 -5.57 27.03
CA VAL A 518 18.53 -5.69 28.38
C VAL A 518 20.01 -6.07 28.25
N ILE A 519 20.87 -5.26 28.86
CA ILE A 519 22.29 -5.57 29.00
C ILE A 519 22.50 -6.24 30.36
N ARG A 520 22.97 -7.50 30.38
CA ARG A 520 23.30 -8.24 31.60
C ARG A 520 24.66 -8.92 31.45
N ASN A 521 25.55 -8.71 32.42
CA ASN A 521 26.90 -9.27 32.44
C ASN A 521 27.66 -8.99 31.12
N GLY A 522 27.53 -7.76 30.59
CA GLY A 522 28.12 -7.33 29.33
C GLY A 522 27.46 -7.89 28.05
N LYS A 523 26.51 -8.82 28.18
CA LYS A 523 25.77 -9.39 27.03
C LYS A 523 24.52 -8.56 26.73
N ARG A 524 24.28 -8.31 25.46
CA ARG A 524 23.05 -7.70 24.92
C ARG A 524 22.31 -8.70 24.01
N PRO A 525 21.01 -8.52 23.74
CA PRO A 525 20.30 -9.31 22.74
C PRO A 525 20.83 -9.04 21.32
N VAL A 526 20.82 -10.09 20.49
CA VAL A 526 21.28 -10.09 19.10
C VAL A 526 20.11 -10.43 18.19
N LEU A 527 19.77 -9.56 17.23
CA LEU A 527 18.94 -9.90 16.09
C LEU A 527 19.86 -10.28 14.93
N ASP A 528 19.77 -11.52 14.45
CA ASP A 528 20.65 -12.05 13.42
C ASP A 528 19.83 -12.55 12.22
N GLY A 529 19.94 -11.85 11.09
CA GLY A 529 19.18 -12.16 9.87
C GLY A 529 19.74 -13.33 9.08
N ARG A 530 20.90 -13.88 9.48
CA ARG A 530 21.61 -15.01 8.82
C ARG A 530 21.90 -14.79 7.33
N ASN A 531 21.93 -13.54 6.87
CA ASN A 531 21.97 -13.14 5.46
C ASN A 531 20.79 -13.71 4.65
N LEU A 532 19.65 -13.96 5.30
CA LEU A 532 18.43 -14.48 4.68
C LEU A 532 17.25 -13.51 4.82
N LEU A 533 17.19 -12.77 5.92
CA LEU A 533 16.09 -11.85 6.20
C LEU A 533 16.36 -10.47 5.58
N PRO A 534 15.30 -9.76 5.11
CA PRO A 534 15.46 -8.46 4.49
C PRO A 534 15.83 -7.39 5.53
N ASP A 535 14.88 -6.95 6.35
CA ASP A 535 15.10 -5.93 7.39
C ASP A 535 15.04 -6.54 8.80
N ALA A 536 15.80 -6.00 9.76
CA ALA A 536 15.69 -6.43 11.15
C ALA A 536 14.47 -5.83 11.85
N ILE A 537 14.35 -4.49 11.82
CA ILE A 537 13.22 -3.77 12.42
C ILE A 537 12.71 -2.71 11.44
N SER A 538 11.41 -2.72 11.17
CA SER A 538 10.69 -1.75 10.33
C SER A 538 9.64 -1.01 11.16
N GLY A 539 9.77 0.31 11.28
CA GLY A 539 8.85 1.17 12.03
C GLY A 539 7.98 2.04 11.14
N LEU A 540 6.69 2.13 11.48
CA LEU A 540 5.72 3.04 10.83
C LEU A 540 5.01 3.95 11.83
N GLY A 541 5.15 3.69 13.14
CA GLY A 541 4.52 4.47 14.20
C GLY A 541 5.37 5.68 14.63
N ASN A 542 4.72 6.82 14.84
CA ASN A 542 5.26 7.95 15.62
C ASN A 542 5.73 7.54 17.02
N ASP A 543 6.62 8.35 17.60
CA ASP A 543 7.17 8.22 18.96
C ASP A 543 7.89 6.87 19.19
N PHE A 544 8.49 6.33 18.13
CA PHE A 544 9.18 5.04 18.14
C PHE A 544 10.61 5.16 18.64
N LYS A 545 11.02 4.22 19.51
CA LYS A 545 12.37 4.17 20.08
C LYS A 545 12.93 2.76 20.00
N VAL A 546 14.20 2.65 19.63
CA VAL A 546 14.93 1.38 19.65
C VAL A 546 16.30 1.58 20.31
N MET A 547 16.67 0.68 21.24
CA MET A 547 17.94 0.79 21.93
C MET A 547 18.53 -0.53 22.45
N ASN A 548 19.85 -0.50 22.66
CA ASN A 548 20.62 -1.55 23.34
C ASN A 548 20.61 -2.93 22.65
N LEU A 549 20.52 -2.97 21.31
CA LEU A 549 20.54 -4.20 20.52
C LEU A 549 21.88 -4.37 19.78
N GLU A 550 22.24 -5.61 19.51
CA GLU A 550 23.13 -5.97 18.38
C GLU A 550 22.25 -6.45 17.21
N ILE A 551 22.51 -5.99 16.00
CA ILE A 551 21.76 -6.32 14.78
C ILE A 551 22.76 -6.67 13.70
N ARG A 552 22.62 -7.85 13.09
CA ARG A 552 23.59 -8.31 12.09
C ARG A 552 23.06 -9.25 11.02
N ASN A 553 23.78 -9.33 9.92
CA ASN A 553 23.55 -10.27 8.81
C ASN A 553 22.16 -10.14 8.19
N TYR A 554 21.77 -8.92 7.79
CA TYR A 554 20.53 -8.66 7.06
C TYR A 554 20.83 -8.28 5.61
N GLN A 555 19.91 -8.55 4.68
CA GLN A 555 20.12 -8.25 3.26
C GLN A 555 19.69 -6.83 2.86
N GLY A 556 18.68 -6.30 3.57
CA GLY A 556 18.02 -5.02 3.35
C GLY A 556 18.54 -3.97 4.31
N ASN A 557 18.02 -3.94 5.54
CA ASN A 557 18.33 -2.88 6.50
C ASN A 557 18.46 -3.39 7.95
N GLY A 558 19.21 -2.64 8.77
CA GLY A 558 19.24 -2.81 10.21
C GLY A 558 17.93 -2.35 10.84
N VAL A 559 17.75 -1.04 11.00
CA VAL A 559 16.50 -0.44 11.48
C VAL A 559 16.04 0.65 10.53
N VAL A 560 14.91 0.41 9.86
CA VAL A 560 14.24 1.38 8.99
C VAL A 560 12.99 1.95 9.67
N VAL A 561 12.81 3.27 9.61
CA VAL A 561 11.58 3.92 10.10
C VAL A 561 11.10 4.91 9.06
N HIS A 562 9.86 4.77 8.62
CA HIS A 562 9.33 5.49 7.48
C HIS A 562 8.09 6.31 7.87
N LYS A 563 8.07 7.60 7.51
CA LYS A 563 6.93 8.52 7.72
C LYS A 563 6.48 8.63 9.18
N ALA A 564 7.43 8.81 10.09
CA ALA A 564 7.16 8.88 11.52
C ALA A 564 7.71 10.16 12.16
N ARG A 565 7.10 10.56 13.27
CA ARG A 565 7.57 11.65 14.14
C ARG A 565 8.30 11.11 15.36
N ASN A 566 9.28 11.85 15.88
CA ASN A 566 9.98 11.57 17.14
C ASN A 566 10.60 10.15 17.20
N VAL A 567 11.55 9.89 16.31
CA VAL A 567 12.21 8.58 16.18
C VAL A 567 13.57 8.60 16.87
N VAL A 568 13.84 7.60 17.72
CA VAL A 568 15.11 7.50 18.46
C VAL A 568 15.79 6.15 18.22
N TYR A 569 17.06 6.23 17.82
CA TYR A 569 18.00 5.11 17.73
C TYR A 569 19.11 5.37 18.74
N ARG A 570 19.33 4.46 19.69
CA ARG A 570 20.31 4.67 20.75
C ARG A 570 21.10 3.41 21.10
N ASN A 571 22.43 3.52 21.21
CA ASN A 571 23.28 2.42 21.70
C ASN A 571 23.06 1.10 20.93
N LEU A 572 22.98 1.19 19.61
CA LEU A 572 22.86 0.03 18.74
C LEU A 572 24.23 -0.40 18.22
N ILE A 573 24.46 -1.70 18.05
CA ILE A 573 25.59 -2.24 17.31
C ILE A 573 25.03 -2.90 16.06
N LEU A 574 25.32 -2.35 14.88
CA LEU A 574 24.83 -2.85 13.61
C LEU A 574 26.01 -3.27 12.73
N HIS A 575 25.97 -4.49 12.19
CA HIS A 575 27.06 -5.01 11.36
C HIS A 575 26.52 -5.88 10.22
N ASN A 576 26.96 -5.64 8.99
CA ASN A 576 26.52 -6.41 7.82
C ASN A 576 24.98 -6.44 7.71
N THR A 577 24.37 -5.27 7.62
CA THR A 577 22.90 -5.12 7.63
C THR A 577 22.30 -4.86 6.24
N GLY A 578 23.10 -5.03 5.18
CA GLY A 578 22.63 -4.92 3.80
C GLY A 578 22.95 -3.57 3.21
N LEU A 579 21.91 -2.81 2.85
CA LEU A 579 22.00 -1.47 2.29
C LEU A 579 22.29 -0.44 3.39
N TYR A 580 21.42 -0.35 4.40
CA TYR A 580 21.53 0.67 5.45
C TYR A 580 21.53 0.08 6.86
N GLY A 581 22.33 0.65 7.76
CA GLY A 581 22.31 0.29 9.18
C GLY A 581 21.15 0.96 9.91
N VAL A 582 21.26 2.28 10.12
CA VAL A 582 20.19 3.12 10.66
C VAL A 582 19.57 3.92 9.52
N TYR A 583 18.25 3.79 9.33
CA TYR A 583 17.55 4.32 8.16
C TYR A 583 16.20 4.99 8.48
N PRO A 584 16.18 6.18 9.10
CA PRO A 584 15.01 7.06 9.09
C PRO A 584 14.79 7.71 7.71
N ILE A 585 13.55 7.65 7.22
CA ILE A 585 13.15 8.23 5.94
C ILE A 585 11.78 8.92 6.03
N GLU A 586 11.68 10.13 5.47
CA GLU A 586 10.47 10.96 5.54
C GLU A 586 9.99 11.22 7.00
N CYS A 587 10.94 11.36 7.93
CA CYS A 587 10.68 11.53 9.36
C CYS A 587 10.81 12.99 9.82
N ASP A 588 10.18 13.32 10.95
CA ASP A 588 10.29 14.61 11.63
C ASP A 588 10.66 14.42 13.11
N GLY A 589 11.81 14.94 13.53
CA GLY A 589 12.36 14.70 14.85
C GLY A 589 13.08 13.36 14.91
N VAL A 590 14.35 13.35 14.50
CA VAL A 590 15.19 12.14 14.44
C VAL A 590 16.38 12.31 15.38
N LEU A 591 16.62 11.31 16.23
CA LEU A 591 17.82 11.22 17.05
C LEU A 591 18.52 9.87 16.81
N VAL A 592 19.76 9.93 16.33
CA VAL A 592 20.67 8.77 16.22
C VAL A 592 21.87 9.04 17.12
N GLU A 593 22.02 8.28 18.20
CA GLU A 593 23.14 8.48 19.11
C GLU A 593 23.75 7.22 19.71
N ASP A 594 25.05 7.30 19.97
CA ASP A 594 25.82 6.23 20.62
C ASP A 594 25.77 4.89 19.84
N CYS A 595 25.50 4.92 18.52
CA CYS A 595 25.42 3.74 17.68
C CYS A 595 26.78 3.42 17.02
N LYS A 596 27.06 2.12 16.84
CA LYS A 596 28.20 1.62 16.08
C LYS A 596 27.69 0.88 14.84
N VAL A 597 28.11 1.30 13.64
CA VAL A 597 27.61 0.74 12.37
C VAL A 597 28.74 0.40 11.41
N SER A 598 28.72 -0.82 10.87
CA SER A 598 29.69 -1.26 9.86
C SER A 598 29.18 -2.24 8.81
N ASP A 599 29.96 -2.37 7.75
CA ASP A 599 29.79 -3.33 6.67
C ASP A 599 28.43 -3.20 5.94
N THR A 600 28.01 -1.96 5.69
CA THR A 600 26.83 -1.67 4.87
C THR A 600 27.22 -1.29 3.45
N ARG A 601 26.49 -1.83 2.46
CA ARG A 601 26.75 -1.64 1.02
C ARG A 601 26.28 -0.29 0.48
N ASP A 602 25.59 0.48 1.31
CA ASP A 602 25.25 1.88 1.04
C ASP A 602 25.73 2.72 2.24
N ALA A 603 24.85 3.27 3.06
CA ALA A 603 25.21 4.11 4.20
C ALA A 603 25.05 3.41 5.57
N GLY A 604 26.04 3.57 6.44
CA GLY A 604 25.96 3.07 7.82
C GLY A 604 24.83 3.76 8.57
N ILE A 605 24.84 5.10 8.59
CA ILE A 605 23.74 5.92 9.09
C ILE A 605 23.22 6.77 7.93
N TYR A 606 22.01 6.49 7.48
CA TYR A 606 21.34 7.24 6.43
C TYR A 606 20.12 7.97 6.99
N VAL A 607 20.04 9.28 6.81
CA VAL A 607 18.85 10.07 7.12
C VAL A 607 18.36 10.75 5.85
N GLY A 608 17.23 10.26 5.33
CA GLY A 608 16.70 10.71 4.04
C GLY A 608 15.38 11.46 4.15
N GLN A 609 15.23 12.52 3.36
CA GLN A 609 13.99 13.27 3.18
C GLN A 609 13.31 13.68 4.50
N SER A 610 14.11 13.93 5.54
CA SER A 610 13.66 14.11 6.92
C SER A 610 13.94 15.53 7.42
N ARG A 611 13.43 15.87 8.61
CA ARG A 611 13.68 17.17 9.24
C ARG A 611 13.88 17.09 10.74
N ASN A 612 14.56 18.09 11.31
CA ASN A 612 14.86 18.20 12.74
C ASN A 612 15.67 16.98 13.23
N ILE A 613 16.91 16.90 12.76
CA ILE A 613 17.74 15.70 12.83
C ILE A 613 18.95 15.94 13.74
N VAL A 614 19.27 14.98 14.60
CA VAL A 614 20.50 14.95 15.38
C VAL A 614 21.17 13.59 15.23
N VAL A 615 22.38 13.57 14.69
CA VAL A 615 23.24 12.38 14.57
C VAL A 615 24.51 12.65 15.38
N ARG A 616 24.66 12.01 16.53
CA ARG A 616 25.78 12.31 17.44
C ARG A 616 26.42 11.15 18.16
N ARG A 617 27.72 11.25 18.46
CA ARG A 617 28.48 10.24 19.23
C ARG A 617 28.39 8.83 18.65
N ASN A 618 28.26 8.72 17.33
CA ASN A 618 28.23 7.43 16.65
C ASN A 618 29.61 7.04 16.11
N GLU A 619 29.82 5.76 15.89
CA GLU A 619 30.99 5.20 15.19
C GLU A 619 30.52 4.53 13.89
N ALA A 620 30.93 5.05 12.73
CA ALA A 620 30.56 4.50 11.43
C ALA A 620 31.82 4.13 10.63
N PHE A 621 31.98 2.85 10.31
CA PHE A 621 33.21 2.35 9.70
C PHE A 621 33.01 1.17 8.76
N GLN A 622 33.90 1.00 7.78
CA GLN A 622 33.83 -0.09 6.79
C GLN A 622 32.50 -0.15 6.02
N ASN A 623 31.85 0.99 5.84
CA ASN A 623 30.68 1.13 4.98
C ASN A 623 31.11 1.72 3.62
N VAL A 624 30.21 1.71 2.64
CA VAL A 624 30.43 2.57 1.46
C VAL A 624 30.35 4.02 1.92
N THR A 625 29.23 4.44 2.50
CA THR A 625 29.08 5.75 3.14
C THR A 625 29.04 5.60 4.66
N GLY A 626 29.82 6.39 5.39
CA GLY A 626 29.75 6.40 6.86
C GLY A 626 28.44 6.98 7.37
N ILE A 627 28.23 8.27 7.15
CA ILE A 627 27.00 9.01 7.50
C ILE A 627 26.50 9.77 6.28
N GLU A 628 25.22 9.65 5.98
CA GLU A 628 24.55 10.34 4.88
C GLU A 628 23.34 11.13 5.37
N ILE A 629 23.28 12.41 4.98
CA ILE A 629 22.12 13.30 5.15
C ILE A 629 21.63 13.69 3.77
N GLU A 630 20.50 13.11 3.34
CA GLU A 630 20.01 13.24 1.97
C GLU A 630 18.66 13.97 1.94
N ASN A 631 18.53 15.00 1.10
CA ASN A 631 17.31 15.77 0.85
C ASN A 631 16.57 16.18 2.16
N SER A 632 17.34 16.54 3.18
CA SER A 632 16.87 16.75 4.54
C SER A 632 17.10 18.18 5.03
N VAL A 633 16.29 18.60 6.01
CA VAL A 633 16.27 19.98 6.51
C VAL A 633 16.60 20.03 8.00
N ASN A 634 17.45 20.97 8.41
CA ASN A 634 17.77 21.25 9.81
C ASN A 634 18.38 20.00 10.51
N ALA A 635 19.60 19.68 10.12
CA ALA A 635 20.33 18.51 10.62
C ALA A 635 21.61 18.92 11.37
N ILE A 636 21.89 18.23 12.48
CA ILE A 636 23.15 18.36 13.24
C ILE A 636 23.85 17.01 13.23
N VAL A 637 25.03 16.94 12.62
CA VAL A 637 25.94 15.80 12.61
C VAL A 637 27.16 16.16 13.45
N GLU A 638 27.21 15.68 14.70
CA GLU A 638 28.24 16.11 15.64
C GLU A 638 28.89 15.02 16.48
N ASP A 639 30.16 15.21 16.84
CA ASP A 639 30.87 14.34 17.78
C ASP A 639 30.92 12.86 17.34
N ASN A 640 30.84 12.58 16.03
CA ASN A 640 30.90 11.22 15.48
C ASN A 640 32.34 10.82 15.10
N TYR A 641 32.61 9.52 15.14
CA TYR A 641 33.85 8.93 14.64
C TYR A 641 33.56 8.14 13.35
N VAL A 642 33.97 8.68 12.21
CA VAL A 642 33.64 8.16 10.89
C VAL A 642 34.94 7.79 10.16
N HIS A 643 35.21 6.50 10.03
CA HIS A 643 36.53 6.07 9.57
C HIS A 643 36.53 4.79 8.75
N ASN A 644 37.52 4.62 7.87
CA ASN A 644 37.67 3.42 7.04
C ASN A 644 36.42 3.08 6.20
N ASN A 645 35.62 4.08 5.81
CA ASN A 645 34.54 3.90 4.82
C ASN A 645 35.07 4.17 3.40
N THR A 646 34.24 4.07 2.35
CA THR A 646 34.59 4.62 1.03
C THR A 646 34.48 6.15 1.04
N GLY A 647 33.38 6.67 1.58
CA GLY A 647 33.13 8.07 1.88
C GLY A 647 32.76 8.26 3.35
N GLY A 648 33.27 9.33 3.97
CA GLY A 648 33.02 9.63 5.38
C GLY A 648 31.61 10.17 5.63
N ILE A 649 31.45 11.50 5.57
CA ILE A 649 30.16 12.18 5.82
C ILE A 649 29.68 12.85 4.54
N LEU A 650 28.48 12.51 4.08
CA LEU A 650 27.90 12.99 2.83
C LEU A 650 26.63 13.78 3.12
N VAL A 651 26.53 15.00 2.58
CA VAL A 651 25.34 15.87 2.66
C VAL A 651 24.88 16.16 1.26
N PHE A 652 23.74 15.59 0.88
CA PHE A 652 23.29 15.49 -0.50
C PHE A 652 21.93 16.13 -0.73
N LEU A 653 21.80 16.82 -1.85
CA LEU A 653 20.54 17.06 -2.55
C LEU A 653 20.55 16.25 -3.86
N LEU A 654 19.67 15.27 -3.98
CA LEU A 654 19.50 14.46 -5.18
C LEU A 654 18.16 14.78 -5.89
N PRO A 655 18.13 14.74 -7.23
CA PRO A 655 16.91 14.90 -8.00
C PRO A 655 15.99 13.68 -7.84
N PHE A 656 14.74 13.79 -8.30
CA PHE A 656 13.76 12.70 -8.41
C PHE A 656 13.25 12.09 -7.09
N ASN A 657 13.78 12.52 -5.94
CA ASN A 657 13.29 12.12 -4.62
C ASN A 657 12.02 12.88 -4.17
N PRO A 658 11.17 12.35 -3.28
CA PRO A 658 9.95 13.03 -2.83
C PRO A 658 10.20 14.44 -2.26
N SER A 659 11.26 14.58 -1.46
CA SER A 659 11.76 15.89 -1.00
C SER A 659 12.67 16.50 -2.06
N LYS A 660 12.52 17.79 -2.31
CA LYS A 660 13.30 18.58 -3.30
C LYS A 660 14.24 19.60 -2.65
N VAL A 661 14.49 19.44 -1.35
CA VAL A 661 15.21 20.42 -0.55
C VAL A 661 16.24 19.70 0.31
N GLN A 662 17.46 20.24 0.37
CA GLN A 662 18.42 19.99 1.43
C GLN A 662 18.81 21.37 1.97
N ASP A 663 18.66 21.60 3.26
CA ASP A 663 18.94 22.93 3.82
C ASP A 663 19.35 22.87 5.30
N GLY A 664 20.28 23.73 5.69
CA GLY A 664 20.62 23.97 7.10
C GLY A 664 21.22 22.74 7.81
N CYS A 665 22.21 22.10 7.20
CA CYS A 665 22.97 21.03 7.84
C CYS A 665 24.19 21.60 8.58
N ILE A 666 24.48 21.09 9.77
CA ILE A 666 25.67 21.44 10.56
C ILE A 666 26.49 20.18 10.77
N VAL A 667 27.71 20.15 10.26
CA VAL A 667 28.68 19.06 10.43
C VAL A 667 29.83 19.56 11.29
N ARG A 668 29.87 19.15 12.57
CA ARG A 668 30.86 19.69 13.51
C ARG A 668 31.47 18.71 14.49
N ARG A 669 32.72 18.94 14.92
CA ARG A 669 33.40 18.13 15.94
C ARG A 669 33.44 16.63 15.63
N ASN A 670 33.35 16.26 14.35
CA ASN A 670 33.49 14.88 13.92
C ASN A 670 34.96 14.54 13.65
N ARG A 671 35.29 13.26 13.79
CA ARG A 671 36.59 12.70 13.40
C ARG A 671 36.38 11.86 12.14
N VAL A 672 36.80 12.38 10.99
CA VAL A 672 36.59 11.80 9.66
C VAL A 672 37.93 11.30 9.10
N ILE A 673 38.24 10.04 9.36
CA ILE A 673 39.63 9.53 9.29
C ILE A 673 39.77 8.34 8.35
N ASN A 674 40.73 8.39 7.43
CA ASN A 674 41.15 7.26 6.59
C ASN A 674 39.99 6.56 5.85
N ASN A 675 39.03 7.31 5.31
CA ASN A 675 37.92 6.72 4.54
C ASN A 675 38.39 6.27 3.16
N ASN A 676 39.18 5.19 3.14
CA ASN A 676 39.91 4.68 1.97
C ASN A 676 39.46 3.26 1.55
N THR A 677 38.33 2.78 2.06
CA THR A 677 37.82 1.46 1.69
C THR A 677 37.33 1.49 0.23
N PRO A 678 37.70 0.52 -0.62
CA PRO A 678 37.17 0.43 -1.98
C PRO A 678 35.64 0.41 -1.98
N ASN A 679 35.01 1.07 -2.97
CA ASN A 679 33.55 1.07 -3.07
C ASN A 679 33.04 -0.35 -3.39
N PHE A 680 32.10 -0.84 -2.59
CA PHE A 680 31.49 -2.18 -2.72
C PHE A 680 29.97 -2.13 -2.83
N ALA A 681 29.42 -0.98 -3.23
CA ALA A 681 28.00 -0.80 -3.48
C ALA A 681 27.51 -1.65 -4.66
N ASP A 682 26.18 -1.75 -4.77
CA ASP A 682 25.55 -2.24 -5.99
C ASP A 682 25.97 -1.34 -7.18
N PRO A 683 26.53 -1.89 -8.28
CA PRO A 683 26.97 -1.09 -9.43
C PRO A 683 25.88 -0.25 -10.09
N GLU A 684 24.59 -0.61 -9.91
CA GLU A 684 23.47 0.17 -10.44
C GLU A 684 23.00 1.28 -9.48
N ALA A 685 23.44 1.27 -8.22
CA ALA A 685 23.08 2.30 -7.24
C ALA A 685 23.92 3.57 -7.42
N ILE A 686 23.31 4.74 -7.16
CA ILE A 686 23.99 6.04 -7.28
C ILE A 686 25.24 6.10 -6.40
N VAL A 687 25.18 5.52 -5.19
CA VAL A 687 26.29 5.50 -4.21
C VAL A 687 27.54 4.75 -4.73
N SER A 688 27.44 3.92 -5.77
CA SER A 688 28.62 3.32 -6.43
C SER A 688 29.55 4.38 -7.06
N ASN A 689 29.03 5.59 -7.29
CA ASN A 689 29.80 6.72 -7.79
C ASN A 689 30.61 7.44 -6.69
N VAL A 690 30.40 7.13 -5.40
CA VAL A 690 31.22 7.67 -4.32
C VAL A 690 32.67 7.22 -4.53
N LEU A 691 33.57 8.20 -4.58
CA LEU A 691 35.00 7.98 -4.76
C LEU A 691 35.59 7.41 -3.47
N LYS A 692 36.40 6.36 -3.56
CA LYS A 692 37.24 5.92 -2.43
C LYS A 692 38.05 7.11 -1.96
N GLY A 693 38.23 7.32 -0.65
CA GLY A 693 39.08 8.41 -0.16
C GLY A 693 38.33 9.72 0.03
N THR A 694 36.99 9.70 0.01
CA THR A 694 36.15 10.87 0.24
C THR A 694 36.04 11.13 1.75
N GLY A 695 36.54 12.27 2.24
CA GLY A 695 36.34 12.68 3.63
C GLY A 695 34.90 13.16 3.89
N ILE A 696 34.62 14.42 3.59
CA ILE A 696 33.28 15.03 3.62
C ILE A 696 32.89 15.47 2.21
N MET A 697 31.63 15.28 1.83
CA MET A 697 31.10 15.71 0.53
C MET A 697 29.80 16.48 0.68
N LEU A 698 29.76 17.66 0.06
CA LEU A 698 28.58 18.52 -0.11
C LEU A 698 28.17 18.45 -1.58
N LEU A 699 27.09 17.73 -1.90
CA LEU A 699 26.58 17.58 -3.28
C LEU A 699 25.29 18.36 -3.42
N ALA A 700 25.35 19.49 -4.14
CA ALA A 700 24.25 20.46 -4.25
C ALA A 700 23.61 20.80 -2.90
N ALA A 701 24.43 20.79 -1.84
CA ALA A 701 23.97 21.06 -0.50
C ALA A 701 23.83 22.57 -0.30
N ASP A 702 22.80 22.98 0.41
CA ASP A 702 22.54 24.39 0.70
C ASP A 702 22.68 24.71 2.18
N ASN A 703 23.20 25.90 2.45
CA ASN A 703 23.36 26.49 3.78
C ASN A 703 23.99 25.54 4.79
N THR A 704 24.92 24.70 4.33
CA THR A 704 25.60 23.71 5.18
C THR A 704 26.84 24.31 5.83
N GLU A 705 26.99 24.13 7.14
CA GLU A 705 28.17 24.55 7.89
C GLU A 705 29.06 23.34 8.23
N VAL A 706 30.35 23.43 7.93
CA VAL A 706 31.34 22.38 8.26
C VAL A 706 32.47 22.99 9.08
N TYR A 707 32.52 22.72 10.38
CA TYR A 707 33.51 23.32 11.27
C TYR A 707 33.94 22.46 12.46
N GLU A 708 35.12 22.73 13.01
CA GLU A 708 35.69 22.02 14.17
C GLU A 708 35.85 20.51 13.96
N ASN A 709 35.90 20.02 12.73
CA ASN A 709 36.12 18.60 12.44
C ASN A 709 37.62 18.27 12.33
N GLU A 710 38.00 17.06 12.74
CA GLU A 710 39.30 16.45 12.42
C GLU A 710 39.14 15.60 11.16
N ILE A 711 39.72 16.01 10.03
CA ILE A 711 39.57 15.34 8.73
C ILE A 711 40.95 14.98 8.19
N VAL A 712 41.27 13.68 8.26
CA VAL A 712 42.65 13.21 8.18
C VAL A 712 42.78 11.97 7.30
N GLY A 713 43.76 11.98 6.40
CA GLY A 713 44.21 10.77 5.70
C GLY A 713 43.20 10.20 4.70
N ASN A 714 42.22 10.99 4.26
CA ASN A 714 41.26 10.58 3.23
C ASN A 714 41.92 10.71 1.85
N GLY A 715 41.98 9.61 1.11
CA GLY A 715 42.89 9.43 -0.03
C GLY A 715 42.62 10.38 -1.20
N THR A 716 41.38 10.81 -1.41
CA THR A 716 40.96 11.61 -2.57
C THR A 716 40.85 13.09 -2.23
N PHE A 717 40.15 13.45 -1.15
CA PHE A 717 40.11 14.82 -0.63
C PHE A 717 39.59 14.84 0.81
N GLY A 718 39.86 15.95 1.52
CA GLY A 718 39.31 16.20 2.86
C GLY A 718 37.83 16.59 2.80
N ILE A 719 37.51 17.69 2.12
CA ILE A 719 36.15 18.21 1.91
C ILE A 719 35.96 18.51 0.43
N MET A 720 34.87 18.02 -0.16
CA MET A 720 34.46 18.35 -1.52
C MET A 720 33.11 19.06 -1.53
N THR A 721 32.99 20.11 -2.34
CA THR A 721 31.74 20.83 -2.61
C THR A 721 31.51 20.82 -4.11
N ILE A 722 30.45 20.16 -4.59
CA ILE A 722 30.18 20.03 -6.03
C ILE A 722 28.70 20.10 -6.38
N GLY A 723 28.40 20.46 -7.62
CA GLY A 723 27.05 20.44 -8.17
C GLY A 723 26.65 19.09 -8.76
N LEU A 724 25.34 18.89 -8.89
CA LEU A 724 24.73 17.68 -9.44
C LEU A 724 25.11 17.42 -10.90
N ARG A 725 25.53 18.44 -11.65
CA ARG A 725 25.91 18.28 -13.08
C ARG A 725 27.16 17.44 -13.29
N GLN A 726 27.97 17.24 -12.26
CA GLN A 726 29.10 16.30 -12.30
C GLN A 726 28.63 14.84 -12.32
N ILE A 727 27.45 14.56 -11.76
CA ILE A 727 26.88 13.21 -11.65
C ILE A 727 25.78 12.98 -12.70
N PHE A 728 24.97 14.02 -12.95
CA PHE A 728 23.87 14.03 -13.91
C PHE A 728 24.15 15.02 -15.04
N PRO A 729 25.01 14.65 -16.00
CA PRO A 729 25.36 15.52 -17.11
C PRO A 729 24.14 15.86 -17.97
N ALA A 730 24.20 17.01 -18.65
CA ALA A 730 23.20 17.39 -19.62
C ALA A 730 23.09 16.30 -20.72
N PRO A 731 21.88 16.01 -21.24
CA PRO A 731 20.63 16.77 -21.08
C PRO A 731 19.71 16.28 -19.95
N THR A 732 20.20 15.52 -18.96
CA THR A 732 19.35 14.97 -17.88
C THR A 732 18.53 16.07 -17.20
N PRO A 733 17.19 16.00 -17.18
CA PRO A 733 16.36 17.00 -16.52
C PRO A 733 16.52 16.86 -15.01
N LEU A 734 16.72 17.96 -14.29
CA LEU A 734 16.82 17.98 -12.83
C LEU A 734 15.63 18.76 -12.28
N ASP A 735 14.99 18.25 -11.23
CA ASP A 735 13.83 18.85 -10.58
C ASP A 735 14.16 19.49 -9.22
N VAL A 736 15.44 19.82 -9.04
CA VAL A 736 16.04 20.51 -7.89
C VAL A 736 17.09 21.52 -8.39
N ASP A 737 17.52 22.46 -7.55
CA ASP A 737 18.71 23.27 -7.86
C ASP A 737 19.94 22.35 -7.94
N PRO A 738 20.70 22.35 -9.06
CA PRO A 738 21.87 21.52 -9.17
C PRO A 738 23.09 22.03 -8.44
N ASN A 739 23.10 23.24 -7.89
CA ASN A 739 24.31 23.86 -7.35
C ASN A 739 24.32 23.88 -5.83
N PRO A 740 25.50 23.79 -5.19
CA PRO A 740 25.63 23.95 -3.75
C PRO A 740 25.69 25.44 -3.39
N ASP A 741 24.75 25.97 -2.61
CA ASP A 741 24.69 27.40 -2.28
C ASP A 741 24.85 27.70 -0.78
N GLY A 742 25.48 28.83 -0.45
CA GLY A 742 25.53 29.34 0.94
C GLY A 742 26.31 28.50 1.94
N ASN A 743 27.17 27.57 1.48
CA ASN A 743 27.92 26.69 2.37
C ASN A 743 29.09 27.42 3.05
N ARG A 744 29.39 27.04 4.30
CA ARG A 744 30.45 27.67 5.10
C ARG A 744 31.38 26.62 5.67
N ILE A 745 32.65 26.63 5.24
CA ILE A 745 33.67 25.67 5.67
C ILE A 745 34.77 26.42 6.42
N TYR A 746 34.91 26.19 7.73
CA TYR A 746 35.83 26.97 8.57
C TYR A 746 36.35 26.18 9.80
N ASN A 747 37.51 26.56 10.34
CA ASN A 747 38.06 25.98 11.58
C ASN A 747 38.11 24.44 11.60
N ASN A 748 38.53 23.78 10.52
CA ASN A 748 38.68 22.32 10.50
C ASN A 748 40.17 21.97 10.54
N THR A 749 40.51 20.86 11.18
CA THR A 749 41.87 20.31 11.12
C THR A 749 41.96 19.41 9.89
N LEU A 750 42.61 19.92 8.84
CA LEU A 750 42.81 19.24 7.56
C LEU A 750 44.27 18.83 7.44
N ARG A 751 44.55 17.53 7.27
CA ARG A 751 45.92 17.04 7.03
C ARG A 751 45.93 15.70 6.31
N ASP A 752 46.99 15.47 5.55
CA ASP A 752 47.29 14.20 4.90
C ASP A 752 46.20 13.69 3.92
N ASN A 753 45.30 14.56 3.48
CA ASN A 753 44.26 14.19 2.51
C ASN A 753 44.79 14.28 1.06
N GLY A 754 44.11 13.61 0.13
CA GLY A 754 44.41 13.68 -1.31
C GLY A 754 45.65 12.90 -1.76
N LYS A 755 46.32 12.17 -0.86
CA LYS A 755 47.61 11.50 -1.14
C LYS A 755 47.51 10.20 -1.94
N ASP A 756 46.33 9.58 -2.02
CA ASP A 756 46.05 8.37 -2.82
C ASP A 756 44.65 8.47 -3.45
N PRO A 757 44.46 9.34 -4.45
CA PRO A 757 43.14 9.62 -4.97
C PRO A 757 42.57 8.44 -5.77
N ASP A 758 41.24 8.35 -5.82
CA ASP A 758 40.53 7.40 -6.67
C ASP A 758 40.97 7.56 -8.13
N GLU A 759 41.15 6.44 -8.83
CA GLU A 759 41.60 6.40 -10.22
C GLU A 759 40.69 7.20 -11.17
N ARG A 760 39.40 7.31 -10.83
CA ARG A 760 38.45 8.13 -11.59
C ARG A 760 38.83 9.61 -11.52
N LEU A 761 39.29 10.11 -10.37
CA LEU A 761 39.69 11.51 -10.20
C LEU A 761 41.07 11.79 -10.81
N LYS A 762 42.02 10.84 -10.68
CA LYS A 762 43.38 10.96 -11.26
C LYS A 762 43.36 11.31 -12.75
N ARG A 763 42.39 10.79 -13.50
CA ARG A 763 42.21 11.04 -14.94
C ARG A 763 41.90 12.49 -15.29
N PHE A 764 41.36 13.26 -14.34
CA PHE A 764 41.03 14.68 -14.54
C PHE A 764 42.15 15.63 -14.13
N GLY A 765 43.29 15.12 -13.66
CA GLY A 765 44.46 15.92 -13.31
C GLY A 765 44.25 16.82 -12.08
N VAL A 766 43.26 16.51 -11.24
CA VAL A 766 43.04 17.22 -9.96
C VAL A 766 44.21 16.90 -9.03
N PRO A 767 44.92 17.92 -8.49
CA PRO A 767 46.03 17.69 -7.58
C PRO A 767 45.56 17.13 -6.23
N PRO A 768 46.45 16.52 -5.43
CA PRO A 768 46.19 16.21 -4.02
C PRO A 768 45.76 17.46 -3.25
N VAL A 769 44.53 17.46 -2.72
CA VAL A 769 43.99 18.62 -1.99
C VAL A 769 43.16 18.24 -0.79
N ASP A 770 43.16 19.11 0.22
CA ASP A 770 42.24 19.05 1.35
C ASP A 770 40.85 19.55 0.95
N LEU A 771 40.77 20.61 0.14
CA LEU A 771 39.53 21.23 -0.31
C LEU A 771 39.37 21.11 -1.83
N LEU A 772 38.26 20.55 -2.28
CA LEU A 772 37.89 20.47 -3.68
C LEU A 772 36.56 21.18 -3.94
N TRP A 773 36.55 22.13 -4.87
CA TRP A 773 35.34 22.80 -5.33
C TRP A 773 35.28 22.80 -6.86
N ASP A 774 34.13 22.48 -7.43
CA ASP A 774 33.92 22.52 -8.89
C ASP A 774 33.52 23.90 -9.42
N MET A 775 33.63 24.94 -8.59
CA MET A 775 33.28 26.33 -8.91
C MET A 775 31.79 26.57 -9.16
N THR A 776 30.92 25.61 -8.81
CA THR A 776 29.47 25.77 -8.92
C THR A 776 28.87 26.39 -7.65
N GLY A 777 27.70 27.00 -7.82
CA GLY A 777 26.95 27.64 -6.74
C GLY A 777 27.47 29.02 -6.33
N LYS A 778 26.78 29.63 -5.36
CA LYS A 778 26.94 31.02 -4.94
C LYS A 778 26.94 31.12 -3.42
N GLY A 779 27.62 32.15 -2.90
CA GLY A 779 27.65 32.43 -1.46
C GLY A 779 28.39 31.40 -0.61
N ASN A 780 29.09 30.45 -1.24
CA ASN A 780 29.96 29.52 -0.53
C ASN A 780 31.21 30.25 -0.03
N THR A 781 31.67 29.93 1.18
CA THR A 781 32.83 30.57 1.81
C THR A 781 33.75 29.54 2.48
N TRP A 782 35.06 29.78 2.41
CA TRP A 782 36.08 28.91 2.99
C TRP A 782 37.08 29.70 3.84
N ASN A 783 37.12 29.43 5.15
CA ASN A 783 38.12 29.98 6.06
C ASN A 783 39.03 28.86 6.61
N GLN A 784 40.00 28.46 5.78
CA GLN A 784 40.97 27.39 6.04
C GLN A 784 42.35 27.80 5.48
N PRO A 785 43.10 28.68 6.16
CA PRO A 785 44.32 29.27 5.59
C PRO A 785 45.38 28.22 5.22
N ASP A 786 45.53 27.18 6.04
CA ASP A 786 46.58 26.16 5.88
C ASP A 786 46.18 24.98 4.96
N ALA A 787 44.95 24.97 4.44
CA ALA A 787 44.44 23.87 3.63
C ALA A 787 44.89 23.97 2.17
N THR A 788 45.37 22.83 1.64
CA THR A 788 45.58 22.68 0.20
C THR A 788 44.23 22.65 -0.52
N ARG A 789 44.13 23.28 -1.69
CA ARG A 789 42.83 23.56 -2.32
C ARG A 789 42.88 23.53 -3.84
N PHE A 790 41.78 23.08 -4.44
CA PHE A 790 41.52 23.17 -5.87
C PHE A 790 40.09 23.65 -6.13
N PRO A 791 39.89 24.76 -6.86
CA PRO A 791 40.92 25.61 -7.47
C PRO A 791 41.77 26.35 -6.40
N PRO A 792 42.95 26.89 -6.77
CA PRO A 792 43.85 27.57 -5.83
C PRO A 792 43.25 28.81 -5.16
N ALA A 793 42.27 29.45 -5.79
CA ALA A 793 41.54 30.59 -5.25
C ALA A 793 40.12 30.16 -4.86
N LEU A 794 39.79 30.33 -3.58
CA LEU A 794 38.43 30.13 -3.06
C LEU A 794 37.88 31.50 -2.59
N PRO A 795 36.56 31.77 -2.76
CA PRO A 795 35.88 32.98 -2.30
C PRO A 795 35.95 33.21 -0.78
#